data_AF-A0A4Y9XVT1-F1
#
_entry.id   AF-A0A4Y9XVT1-F1
#
_cell.length_a   1.000
_cell.length_b   1.000
_cell.length_c   1.000
_cell.angle_alpha   90.00
_cell.angle_beta   90.00
_cell.angle_gamma   90.00
#
_symmetry.space_group_name_H-M   'P 1'
#
loop_
_entity.id
_entity.type
_entity.pdbx_description
1 polymer ?
#
loop_
_entity_poly.entity_id
_entity_poly.type
_entity_poly.pdbx_seq_one_letter_code
_entity_poly.pdbx_strand_id
1 'polypeptide(L)'
;MITLLLIVCRYTFPEGTVNPRILVDITNDGQQSNTNPIMMLNSTTARVVGGADFQASFGPQRYRVYTCVDFKGDGYDLSEPREYGAWINNNAVNQSVDIEQMYFGFRNELGALLTFNPNPNGTTTILVRAGVSFVSVDQACANAEEEIPTYDFDVIQAAARADWNELLGRIQVDPTGVDNDTVSLFYSSLYRIHVVPADYTGENPLWNSTEPYYDSFYCNWDTFRALYSLLSLHDPLNFARIVRGWLPECRGSLTQLYVQGGSNGDPILGEFMVKYYEQATELNVSSTDLYSALLADAEVQPPNWNLVGRQVNIWKSLGYIPSDVWEPSGTNTKQVSRTIEYAFNDFAISQVARIIGNTADASKYAQRAGNFVNVWNPNVTVPGRDDIVGMMQPRFLNGTWNYTDPRHCSPNDPTQSTCYLTPTNVDGFYESSPLVYSQYVPQDGAKLVELQGGVDAFISRLNFLIDDNYFDATDEPSMQIPFMYNYANAPGMTTVRAREVITDHFNLSVSGIPGNDDSGAMGTWASFLLLGLYPVPATRQYLLSSPWFPKVSFYNPVFNSTTTIIANGFEGNPTNGTGQIFVQNVTINGEIWNSTCYLDWSAFEAGATIELQLTDDANVTCGDGPQALPPSLSTGGFD
;
A
#
# COMPACT_ATOMS: atom_id res chain seq x y z
N MET A 1 -8.92 19.82 2.09
CA MET A 1 -7.52 20.22 1.81
C MET A 1 -6.69 19.67 2.95
N ILE A 2 -6.26 18.40 2.86
CA ILE A 2 -5.42 17.79 3.89
C ILE A 2 -4.11 18.57 3.89
N THR A 3 -3.78 19.21 5.01
CA THR A 3 -2.55 19.99 5.20
C THR A 3 -1.33 19.10 4.94
N LEU A 4 -0.50 19.45 3.95
CA LEU A 4 0.50 18.53 3.42
C LEU A 4 1.85 18.61 4.15
N LEU A 5 2.21 19.77 4.72
CA LEU A 5 3.59 20.09 5.12
C LEU A 5 3.71 20.86 6.44
N LEU A 6 2.73 20.74 7.33
CA LEU A 6 2.71 21.49 8.59
C LEU A 6 1.97 20.80 9.72
N ILE A 7 2.10 21.36 10.92
CA ILE A 7 1.32 21.01 12.11
C ILE A 7 1.01 22.24 12.96
N VAL A 8 -0.10 22.17 13.71
CA VAL A 8 -0.34 23.04 14.88
C VAL A 8 -0.54 22.18 16.11
N CYS A 9 0.20 22.50 17.17
CA CYS A 9 0.11 21.84 18.46
C CYS A 9 -0.39 22.80 19.53
N ARG A 10 -1.18 22.30 20.49
CA ARG A 10 -1.63 23.05 21.66
C ARG A 10 -1.05 22.41 22.93
N TYR A 11 -0.12 23.09 23.58
CA TYR A 11 0.51 22.65 24.83
C TYR A 11 -0.07 23.41 26.02
N THR A 12 -0.91 22.75 26.81
CA THR A 12 -1.44 23.30 28.07
C THR A 12 -0.58 22.84 29.24
N PHE A 13 0.07 23.79 29.90
CA PHE A 13 0.94 23.52 31.04
C PHE A 13 0.13 23.35 32.33
N PRO A 14 0.60 22.54 33.30
CA PRO A 14 -0.04 22.41 34.61
C PRO A 14 -0.25 23.77 35.29
N GLU A 15 -1.33 23.88 36.07
CA GLU A 15 -1.61 25.09 36.86
C GLU A 15 -0.43 25.42 37.80
N GLY A 16 -0.09 26.71 37.91
CA GLY A 16 1.04 27.18 38.72
C GLY A 16 2.42 26.97 38.09
N THR A 17 2.50 26.53 36.82
CA THR A 17 3.77 26.46 36.09
C THR A 17 4.45 27.84 36.04
N VAL A 18 5.64 27.94 36.62
CA VAL A 18 6.44 29.19 36.65
C VAL A 18 7.33 29.33 35.42
N ASN A 19 7.74 28.20 34.84
CA ASN A 19 8.72 28.11 33.75
C ASN A 19 8.17 27.21 32.63
N PRO A 20 7.17 27.65 31.86
CA PRO A 20 6.71 26.89 30.70
C PRO A 20 7.85 26.79 29.68
N ARG A 21 8.29 25.55 29.40
CA ARG A 21 9.45 25.26 28.54
C ARG A 21 9.03 24.45 27.33
N ILE A 22 9.58 24.81 26.17
CA ILE A 22 9.45 24.04 24.93
C ILE A 22 10.85 23.80 24.37
N LEU A 23 11.08 22.55 23.98
CA LEU A 23 12.27 22.12 23.25
C LEU A 23 11.88 21.87 21.79
N VAL A 24 12.66 22.41 20.86
CA VAL A 24 12.60 22.08 19.43
C VAL A 24 13.85 21.30 19.09
N ASP A 25 13.71 20.05 18.72
CA ASP A 25 14.79 19.22 18.17
C ASP A 25 14.65 19.18 16.65
N ILE A 26 15.70 19.60 15.93
CA ILE A 26 15.71 19.67 14.46
C ILE A 26 16.46 18.48 13.81
N THR A 27 16.86 17.49 14.61
CA THR A 27 17.79 16.42 14.21
C THR A 27 17.32 15.01 14.51
N ASN A 28 16.26 14.82 15.29
CA ASN A 28 15.77 13.50 15.63
C ASN A 28 14.86 12.93 14.52
N ASP A 29 15.41 12.03 13.71
CA ASP A 29 14.72 11.23 12.69
C ASP A 29 14.40 9.80 13.16
N GLY A 30 14.54 9.52 14.45
CA GLY A 30 14.41 8.18 15.04
C GLY A 30 15.62 7.26 14.80
N GLN A 31 16.28 7.38 13.64
CA GLN A 31 17.49 6.61 13.28
C GLN A 31 18.79 7.23 13.81
N GLN A 32 18.73 8.47 14.30
CA GLN A 32 19.90 9.28 14.70
C GLN A 32 20.89 9.43 13.53
N SER A 33 20.36 9.64 12.32
CA SER A 33 21.18 9.63 11.10
C SER A 33 21.61 11.02 10.65
N ASN A 34 21.20 12.08 11.35
CA ASN A 34 21.37 13.47 10.92
C ASN A 34 22.84 13.87 10.66
N THR A 35 23.04 14.75 9.68
CA THR A 35 24.32 15.39 9.37
C THR A 35 24.09 16.83 8.92
N ASN A 36 25.11 17.68 9.07
CA ASN A 36 25.07 19.10 8.70
C ASN A 36 23.85 19.88 9.24
N PRO A 37 23.50 19.74 10.53
CA PRO A 37 22.38 20.45 11.12
C PRO A 37 22.69 21.94 11.21
N ILE A 38 21.70 22.75 10.83
CA ILE A 38 21.69 24.20 10.97
C ILE A 38 20.46 24.62 11.77
N MET A 39 20.61 25.58 12.69
CA MET A 39 19.50 26.16 13.44
C MET A 39 19.73 27.64 13.65
N MET A 40 18.71 28.46 13.39
CA MET A 40 18.67 29.86 13.84
C MET A 40 17.44 30.09 14.72
N LEU A 41 17.66 30.78 15.83
CA LEU A 41 16.65 31.15 16.82
C LEU A 41 16.54 32.67 16.90
N ASN A 42 15.37 33.21 16.62
CA ASN A 42 15.08 34.61 16.87
C ASN A 42 14.73 34.81 18.35
N SER A 43 15.61 35.45 19.11
CA SER A 43 15.44 35.66 20.55
C SER A 43 14.27 36.57 20.93
N THR A 44 13.71 37.34 20.00
CA THR A 44 12.61 38.27 20.25
C THR A 44 11.27 37.65 19.87
N THR A 45 11.19 36.94 18.74
CA THR A 45 9.94 36.29 18.29
C THR A 45 9.82 34.83 18.74
N ALA A 46 10.88 34.26 19.31
CA ALA A 46 11.05 32.84 19.58
C ALA A 46 11.06 31.92 18.34
N ARG A 47 10.99 32.46 17.11
CA ARG A 47 11.00 31.64 15.88
C ARG A 47 12.27 30.79 15.82
N VAL A 48 12.10 29.50 15.61
CA VAL A 48 13.19 28.54 15.37
C VAL A 48 13.10 28.08 13.93
N VAL A 49 14.15 28.29 13.16
CA VAL A 49 14.29 27.72 11.82
C VAL A 49 15.50 26.83 11.76
N GLY A 50 15.50 25.84 10.88
CA GLY A 50 16.64 24.95 10.75
C GLY A 50 16.48 23.91 9.66
N GLY A 51 17.41 22.96 9.64
CA GLY A 51 17.36 21.81 8.76
C GLY A 51 18.61 20.94 8.91
N ALA A 52 18.52 19.71 8.43
CA ALA A 52 19.61 18.75 8.45
C ALA A 52 19.48 17.78 7.27
N ASP A 53 20.56 17.08 6.96
CA ASP A 53 20.52 15.95 6.03
C ASP A 53 20.30 14.65 6.82
N PHE A 54 19.49 13.75 6.29
CA PHE A 54 19.11 12.49 6.91
C PHE A 54 19.35 11.32 5.95
N GLN A 55 19.58 10.14 6.50
CA GLN A 55 19.65 8.91 5.74
C GLN A 55 18.25 8.43 5.37
N ALA A 56 18.08 7.97 4.14
CA ALA A 56 16.87 7.26 3.75
C ALA A 56 16.71 6.00 4.61
N SER A 57 15.49 5.72 5.09
CA SER A 57 15.21 4.57 5.97
C SER A 57 15.52 3.23 5.30
N PHE A 58 15.28 3.12 4.00
CA PHE A 58 15.47 1.89 3.22
C PHE A 58 16.16 2.16 1.88
N GLY A 59 17.29 2.89 1.89
CA GLY A 59 17.99 3.23 0.66
C GLY A 59 19.43 3.69 0.86
N PRO A 60 20.21 3.81 -0.23
CA PRO A 60 21.61 4.23 -0.16
C PRO A 60 21.79 5.75 -0.09
N GLN A 61 20.72 6.51 -0.29
CA GLN A 61 20.77 7.97 -0.45
C GLN A 61 20.46 8.72 0.85
N ARG A 62 20.71 10.03 0.81
CA ARG A 62 20.38 10.98 1.88
C ARG A 62 19.52 12.10 1.31
N TYR A 63 18.65 12.66 2.13
CA TYR A 63 17.80 13.80 1.79
C TYR A 63 18.01 14.94 2.77
N ARG A 64 17.64 16.15 2.37
CA ARG A 64 17.68 17.34 3.23
C ARG A 64 16.28 17.87 3.44
N VAL A 65 15.94 18.18 4.68
CA VAL A 65 14.66 18.80 5.04
C VAL A 65 14.90 19.98 5.97
N TYR A 66 14.05 20.99 5.83
CA TYR A 66 14.06 22.24 6.57
C TYR A 66 12.78 22.38 7.37
N THR A 67 12.85 23.14 8.46
CA THR A 67 11.72 23.41 9.34
C THR A 67 11.67 24.87 9.76
N CYS A 68 10.46 25.35 10.01
CA CYS A 68 10.18 26.66 10.57
C CYS A 68 9.13 26.52 11.67
N VAL A 69 9.46 26.91 12.90
CA VAL A 69 8.64 26.73 14.09
C VAL A 69 8.39 28.07 14.78
N ASP A 70 7.12 28.38 14.98
CA ASP A 70 6.64 29.60 15.61
C ASP A 70 5.77 29.30 16.84
N PHE A 71 5.67 30.29 17.72
CA PHE A 71 5.00 30.17 19.02
C PHE A 71 4.00 31.31 19.23
N LYS A 72 2.86 30.99 19.85
CA LYS A 72 1.84 31.97 20.22
C LYS A 72 1.14 31.57 21.52
N GLY A 73 0.75 32.55 22.34
CA GLY A 73 -0.11 32.32 23.49
C GLY A 73 -1.55 32.09 23.05
N ASP A 74 -2.22 31.12 23.66
CA ASP A 74 -3.63 30.85 23.37
C ASP A 74 -4.53 31.90 24.04
N GLY A 75 -4.91 32.94 23.28
CA GLY A 75 -5.73 34.05 23.77
C GLY A 75 -4.97 35.11 24.58
N TYR A 76 -3.64 35.07 24.61
CA TYR A 76 -2.81 36.09 25.28
C TYR A 76 -1.51 36.35 24.51
N ASP A 77 -0.85 37.47 24.81
CA ASP A 77 0.48 37.77 24.28
C ASP A 77 1.53 36.93 25.01
N LEU A 78 2.21 36.04 24.28
CA LEU A 78 3.25 35.17 24.83
C LEU A 78 4.50 35.96 25.25
N SER A 79 4.69 37.17 24.71
CA SER A 79 5.92 37.98 24.82
C SER A 79 7.17 37.25 24.33
N GLU A 80 8.32 37.94 24.32
CA GLU A 80 9.61 37.32 24.02
C GLU A 80 9.98 36.25 25.08
N PRO A 81 10.74 35.21 24.71
CA PRO A 81 11.15 34.16 25.64
C PRO A 81 12.04 34.74 26.74
N ARG A 82 11.74 34.37 27.99
CA ARG A 82 12.50 34.81 29.18
C ARG A 82 13.89 34.18 29.26
N GLU A 83 13.99 32.91 28.86
CA GLU A 83 15.26 32.20 28.67
C GLU A 83 15.23 31.54 27.31
N TYR A 84 16.35 31.58 26.59
CA TYR A 84 16.48 30.98 25.27
C TYR A 84 17.92 30.52 25.05
N GLY A 85 18.10 29.52 24.18
CA GLY A 85 19.42 29.07 23.80
C GLY A 85 19.40 27.85 22.90
N ALA A 86 20.53 27.58 22.26
CA ALA A 86 20.80 26.32 21.60
C ALA A 86 20.72 25.18 22.62
N TRP A 87 20.04 24.10 22.26
CA TRP A 87 20.07 22.84 22.98
C TRP A 87 20.91 21.85 22.18
N ILE A 88 21.84 21.21 22.87
CA ILE A 88 22.83 20.35 22.25
C ILE A 88 23.10 19.13 23.14
N ASN A 89 22.69 17.94 22.68
CA ASN A 89 22.64 16.72 23.46
C ASN A 89 21.89 16.98 24.79
N ASN A 90 22.57 16.89 25.93
CA ASN A 90 21.98 17.14 27.24
C ASN A 90 22.31 18.53 27.81
N ASN A 91 22.76 19.48 26.98
CA ASN A 91 23.22 20.79 27.44
C ASN A 91 22.47 21.93 26.74
N ALA A 92 22.03 22.91 27.54
CA ALA A 92 21.56 24.19 27.02
C ALA A 92 22.73 25.19 27.00
N VAL A 93 22.93 25.87 25.87
CA VAL A 93 23.87 26.97 25.71
C VAL A 93 23.06 28.26 25.73
N ASN A 94 22.98 28.86 26.91
CA ASN A 94 22.18 30.05 27.15
C ASN A 94 22.57 31.20 26.20
N GLN A 95 21.58 31.92 25.69
CA GLN A 95 21.71 33.03 24.74
C GLN A 95 22.35 32.69 23.39
N SER A 96 22.60 31.40 23.11
CA SER A 96 23.04 30.97 21.78
C SER A 96 21.85 30.94 20.83
N VAL A 97 21.97 31.61 19.70
CA VAL A 97 20.89 31.75 18.70
C VAL A 97 21.19 31.04 17.39
N ASP A 98 22.39 30.47 17.26
CA ASP A 98 22.85 29.85 16.02
C ASP A 98 23.51 28.51 16.35
N ILE A 99 23.26 27.51 15.50
CA ILE A 99 23.97 26.23 15.44
C ILE A 99 24.34 26.00 13.99
N GLU A 100 25.63 25.82 13.74
CA GLU A 100 26.14 25.26 12.48
C GLU A 100 27.15 24.16 12.84
N GLN A 101 26.84 22.91 12.50
CA GLN A 101 27.73 21.78 12.77
C GLN A 101 28.09 21.06 11.46
N MET A 102 29.37 21.10 11.08
CA MET A 102 29.86 20.49 9.84
C MET A 102 30.32 19.01 9.98
N TYR A 103 30.35 18.44 11.18
CA TYR A 103 30.89 17.09 11.42
C TYR A 103 29.80 16.03 11.57
N PHE A 104 30.00 14.89 10.89
CA PHE A 104 29.23 13.65 11.03
C PHE A 104 29.24 13.14 12.49
N GLY A 105 28.06 12.95 13.10
CA GLY A 105 27.85 11.90 14.11
C GLY A 105 28.42 12.05 15.52
N PHE A 106 28.78 13.25 16.01
CA PHE A 106 29.23 13.39 17.43
C PHE A 106 28.17 13.91 18.40
N ARG A 107 27.04 14.40 17.90
CA ARG A 107 25.93 14.91 18.71
C ARG A 107 24.63 14.40 18.13
N ASN A 108 23.84 13.75 18.97
CA ASN A 108 22.66 13.01 18.53
C ASN A 108 21.48 13.93 18.33
N GLU A 109 21.40 15.01 19.12
CA GLU A 109 20.21 15.86 19.19
C GLU A 109 20.61 17.34 19.36
N LEU A 110 20.01 18.20 18.55
CA LEU A 110 20.33 19.62 18.40
C LEU A 110 19.06 20.42 18.13
N GLY A 111 18.99 21.63 18.69
CA GLY A 111 17.94 22.58 18.35
C GLY A 111 17.84 23.72 19.35
N ALA A 112 16.64 24.10 19.78
CA ALA A 112 16.41 25.26 20.64
C ALA A 112 15.63 24.90 21.90
N LEU A 113 16.05 25.46 23.04
CA LEU A 113 15.30 25.40 24.30
C LEU A 113 14.82 26.80 24.67
N LEU A 114 13.51 26.92 24.89
CA LEU A 114 12.82 28.17 25.18
C LEU A 114 12.10 28.07 26.52
N THR A 115 12.16 29.12 27.32
CA THR A 115 11.33 29.32 28.51
C THR A 115 10.51 30.59 28.33
N PHE A 116 9.18 30.49 28.42
CA PHE A 116 8.27 31.61 28.25
C PHE A 116 7.77 32.16 29.58
N ASN A 117 7.13 33.33 29.54
CA ASN A 117 6.34 33.81 30.68
C ASN A 117 5.02 33.02 30.75
N PRO A 118 4.57 32.61 31.95
CA PRO A 118 3.25 32.03 32.09
C PRO A 118 2.16 33.06 31.80
N ASN A 119 0.98 32.59 31.41
CA ASN A 119 -0.20 33.45 31.25
C ASN A 119 -0.51 34.16 32.58
N PRO A 120 -0.49 35.51 32.63
CA PRO A 120 -0.71 36.24 33.88
C PRO A 120 -2.14 36.11 34.42
N ASN A 121 -3.09 35.71 33.57
CA ASN A 121 -4.52 35.72 33.87
C ASN A 121 -5.17 34.33 33.88
N GLY A 122 -4.39 33.25 33.94
CA GLY A 122 -4.93 31.89 33.99
C GLY A 122 -3.94 30.81 33.61
N THR A 123 -4.48 29.71 33.05
CA THR A 123 -3.68 28.59 32.57
C THR A 123 -2.77 29.00 31.42
N THR A 124 -1.53 28.53 31.44
CA THR A 124 -0.57 28.78 30.37
C THR A 124 -0.77 27.74 29.27
N THR A 125 -1.22 28.19 28.10
CA THR A 125 -1.36 27.35 26.91
C THR A 125 -0.59 28.00 25.78
N ILE A 126 0.34 27.25 25.18
CA ILE A 126 1.17 27.71 24.06
C ILE A 126 0.79 26.92 22.82
N LEU A 127 0.48 27.66 21.76
CA LEU A 127 0.26 27.15 20.42
C LEU A 127 1.59 27.16 19.67
N VAL A 128 1.90 26.04 19.02
CA VAL A 128 3.09 25.88 18.18
C VAL A 128 2.63 25.63 16.77
N ARG A 129 3.18 26.38 15.81
CA ARG A 129 2.99 26.14 14.38
C ARG A 129 4.32 25.74 13.79
N ALA A 130 4.39 24.61 13.10
CA ALA A 130 5.60 24.16 12.43
C ALA A 130 5.31 23.83 10.97
N GLY A 131 6.17 24.31 10.07
CA GLY A 131 6.18 23.93 8.65
C GLY A 131 7.45 23.17 8.30
N VAL A 132 7.36 22.32 7.29
CA VAL A 132 8.49 21.59 6.71
C VAL A 132 8.61 21.88 5.23
N SER A 133 9.84 21.77 4.70
CA SER A 133 10.09 21.84 3.27
C SER A 133 11.37 21.08 2.90
N PHE A 134 11.41 20.46 1.72
CA PHE A 134 12.63 19.89 1.16
C PHE A 134 13.40 20.90 0.29
N VAL A 135 12.87 22.11 0.08
CA VAL A 135 13.47 23.15 -0.75
C VAL A 135 14.34 24.09 0.10
N SER A 136 13.76 24.74 1.11
CA SER A 136 14.46 25.74 1.92
C SER A 136 13.74 26.07 3.23
N VAL A 137 14.43 26.77 4.13
CA VAL A 137 13.82 27.39 5.34
C VAL A 137 12.72 28.38 4.96
N ASP A 138 12.95 29.22 3.94
CA ASP A 138 11.98 30.24 3.53
C ASP A 138 10.68 29.57 3.04
N GLN A 139 10.80 28.50 2.26
CA GLN A 139 9.65 27.69 1.83
C GLN A 139 8.95 27.02 3.02
N ALA A 140 9.69 26.45 3.98
CA ALA A 140 9.10 25.85 5.18
C ALA A 140 8.28 26.88 6.00
N CYS A 141 8.78 28.12 6.13
CA CYS A 141 8.03 29.20 6.78
C CYS A 141 6.81 29.62 5.96
N ALA A 142 6.95 29.76 4.63
CA ALA A 142 5.85 30.12 3.75
C ALA A 142 4.71 29.08 3.79
N ASN A 143 5.04 27.78 3.70
CA ASN A 143 4.06 26.70 3.81
C ASN A 143 3.24 26.81 5.11
N ALA A 144 3.92 26.97 6.26
CA ALA A 144 3.24 27.13 7.54
C ALA A 144 2.36 28.40 7.61
N GLU A 145 2.85 29.52 7.08
CA GLU A 145 2.17 30.82 7.16
C GLU A 145 0.97 30.93 6.20
N GLU A 146 1.07 30.35 5.01
CA GLU A 146 0.04 30.42 3.97
C GLU A 146 -1.12 29.45 4.24
N GLU A 147 -0.82 28.20 4.63
CA GLU A 147 -1.85 27.21 4.93
C GLU A 147 -2.53 27.47 6.30
N ILE A 148 -1.79 27.99 7.29
CA ILE A 148 -2.32 28.37 8.61
C ILE A 148 -2.00 29.84 8.92
N PRO A 149 -2.76 30.78 8.35
CA PRO A 149 -2.59 32.20 8.63
C PRO A 149 -3.05 32.55 10.06
N THR A 150 -3.96 31.76 10.63
CA THR A 150 -4.49 31.95 11.98
C THR A 150 -4.25 30.71 12.83
N TYR A 151 -3.64 30.87 14.01
CA TYR A 151 -3.29 29.80 14.98
C TYR A 151 -4.51 29.15 15.67
N ASP A 152 -5.70 29.17 15.06
CA ASP A 152 -6.92 28.66 15.71
C ASP A 152 -6.99 27.13 15.61
N PHE A 153 -6.48 26.46 16.65
CA PHE A 153 -6.40 25.00 16.71
C PHE A 153 -7.75 24.32 16.50
N ASP A 154 -8.82 24.83 17.11
CA ASP A 154 -10.13 24.18 17.08
C ASP A 154 -10.77 24.31 15.67
N VAL A 155 -10.55 25.45 14.99
CA VAL A 155 -10.97 25.63 13.58
C VAL A 155 -10.21 24.67 12.66
N ILE A 156 -8.88 24.55 12.81
CA ILE A 156 -8.06 23.65 11.99
C ILE A 156 -8.47 22.19 12.23
N GLN A 157 -8.66 21.79 13.49
CA GLN A 157 -9.11 20.44 13.84
C GLN A 157 -10.49 20.13 13.24
N ALA A 158 -11.42 21.09 13.27
CA ALA A 158 -12.75 20.92 12.69
C ALA A 158 -12.70 20.80 11.16
N ALA A 159 -11.86 21.59 10.48
CA ALA A 159 -11.64 21.51 9.04
C ALA A 159 -11.04 20.16 8.64
N ALA A 160 -9.98 19.71 9.33
CA ALA A 160 -9.38 18.40 9.09
C ALA A 160 -10.38 17.25 9.31
N ARG A 161 -11.22 17.33 10.35
CA ARG A 161 -12.29 16.34 10.59
C ARG A 161 -13.34 16.36 9.46
N ALA A 162 -13.70 17.53 8.94
CA ALA A 162 -14.63 17.64 7.83
C ALA A 162 -14.07 17.02 6.55
N ASP A 163 -12.79 17.25 6.24
CA ASP A 163 -12.10 16.61 5.11
C ASP A 163 -12.06 15.08 5.26
N TRP A 164 -11.72 14.57 6.44
CA TRP A 164 -11.76 13.12 6.70
C TRP A 164 -13.16 12.54 6.56
N ASN A 165 -14.19 13.23 7.06
CA ASN A 165 -15.57 12.77 6.92
C ASN A 165 -16.05 12.76 5.46
N GLU A 166 -15.61 13.72 4.66
CA GLU A 166 -15.91 13.76 3.22
C GLU A 166 -15.30 12.54 2.53
N LEU A 167 -14.00 12.32 2.71
CA LEU A 167 -13.26 11.23 2.06
C LEU A 167 -13.73 9.84 2.51
N LEU A 168 -13.78 9.60 3.83
CA LEU A 168 -14.20 8.31 4.39
C LEU A 168 -15.70 8.05 4.14
N GLY A 169 -16.50 9.12 4.12
CA GLY A 169 -17.95 9.04 3.87
C GLY A 169 -18.34 8.68 2.44
N ARG A 170 -17.37 8.58 1.51
CA ARG A 170 -17.58 8.07 0.15
C ARG A 170 -17.80 6.55 0.14
N ILE A 171 -17.35 5.82 1.15
CA ILE A 171 -17.76 4.43 1.39
C ILE A 171 -18.63 4.38 2.64
N GLN A 172 -19.90 4.04 2.49
CA GLN A 172 -20.86 4.01 3.59
C GLN A 172 -21.28 2.58 3.91
N VAL A 173 -21.14 2.18 5.17
CA VAL A 173 -21.60 0.89 5.67
C VAL A 173 -22.81 1.08 6.58
N ASP A 174 -23.80 0.19 6.47
CA ASP A 174 -24.93 0.12 7.40
C ASP A 174 -24.50 -0.69 8.64
N PRO A 175 -24.48 -0.10 9.85
CA PRO A 175 -24.03 -0.80 11.06
C PRO A 175 -25.13 -1.68 11.70
N THR A 176 -26.32 -1.77 11.11
CA THR A 176 -27.44 -2.52 11.70
C THR A 176 -27.09 -4.01 11.87
N GLY A 177 -27.08 -4.50 13.11
CA GLY A 177 -26.72 -5.90 13.41
C GLY A 177 -25.22 -6.20 13.30
N VAL A 178 -24.37 -5.17 13.25
CA VAL A 178 -22.91 -5.27 13.17
C VAL A 178 -22.28 -4.74 14.46
N ASP A 179 -21.23 -5.41 14.94
CA ASP A 179 -20.50 -4.96 16.13
C ASP A 179 -19.73 -3.64 15.87
N ASN A 180 -19.67 -2.78 16.88
CA ASN A 180 -19.05 -1.46 16.75
C ASN A 180 -17.53 -1.53 16.50
N ASP A 181 -16.87 -2.60 16.94
CA ASP A 181 -15.45 -2.80 16.68
C ASP A 181 -15.19 -3.13 15.21
N THR A 182 -16.12 -3.85 14.55
CA THR A 182 -16.05 -4.12 13.11
C THR A 182 -16.16 -2.82 12.30
N VAL A 183 -17.08 -1.94 12.67
CA VAL A 183 -17.24 -0.62 12.04
C VAL A 183 -15.99 0.24 12.26
N SER A 184 -15.46 0.23 13.49
CA SER A 184 -14.25 0.98 13.84
C SER A 184 -13.01 0.46 13.11
N LEU A 185 -12.87 -0.87 12.98
CA LEU A 185 -11.80 -1.50 12.22
C LEU A 185 -11.89 -1.10 10.75
N PHE A 186 -13.08 -1.13 10.15
CA PHE A 186 -13.30 -0.73 8.76
C PHE A 186 -12.82 0.70 8.49
N TYR A 187 -13.31 1.68 9.26
CA TYR A 187 -12.94 3.08 9.02
C TYR A 187 -11.51 3.41 9.45
N SER A 188 -10.97 2.72 10.47
CA SER A 188 -9.55 2.87 10.83
C SER A 188 -8.64 2.32 9.72
N SER A 189 -9.02 1.21 9.10
CA SER A 189 -8.32 0.64 7.95
C SER A 189 -8.42 1.53 6.71
N LEU A 190 -9.61 2.06 6.41
CA LEU A 190 -9.80 3.01 5.31
C LEU A 190 -8.99 4.30 5.50
N TYR A 191 -8.88 4.80 6.74
CA TYR A 191 -8.05 5.96 7.08
C TYR A 191 -6.56 5.74 6.74
N ARG A 192 -5.98 4.58 7.08
CA ARG A 192 -4.54 4.30 6.91
C ARG A 192 -4.09 4.35 5.45
N ILE A 193 -4.98 4.01 4.52
CA ILE A 193 -4.75 4.00 3.07
C ILE A 193 -4.52 5.40 2.50
N HIS A 194 -5.01 6.43 3.19
CA HIS A 194 -4.94 7.83 2.74
C HIS A 194 -3.81 8.62 3.41
N VAL A 195 -2.90 7.93 4.10
CA VAL A 195 -1.72 8.57 4.73
C VAL A 195 -0.56 8.64 3.74
N VAL A 196 -0.37 7.60 2.92
CA VAL A 196 0.68 7.50 1.90
C VAL A 196 0.13 6.81 0.63
N PRO A 197 0.65 7.10 -0.58
CA PRO A 197 1.72 8.06 -0.88
C PRO A 197 1.28 9.51 -0.65
N ALA A 198 2.23 10.35 -0.27
CA ALA A 198 1.98 11.75 0.11
C ALA A 198 2.21 12.69 -1.08
N ASP A 199 1.38 13.73 -1.18
CA ASP A 199 1.52 14.77 -2.21
C ASP A 199 2.58 15.79 -1.80
N TYR A 200 3.70 15.79 -2.51
CA TYR A 200 4.85 16.68 -2.36
C TYR A 200 4.94 17.68 -3.52
N THR A 201 3.81 18.01 -4.16
CA THR A 201 3.76 19.01 -5.24
C THR A 201 4.32 20.36 -4.76
N GLY A 202 5.33 20.87 -5.47
CA GLY A 202 6.04 22.11 -5.09
C GLY A 202 7.20 21.92 -4.12
N GLU A 203 7.39 20.72 -3.57
CA GLU A 203 8.44 20.43 -2.58
C GLU A 203 9.64 19.66 -3.13
N ASN A 204 9.66 19.32 -4.41
CA ASN A 204 10.78 18.59 -4.99
C ASN A 204 11.75 19.54 -5.72
N PRO A 205 12.89 19.95 -5.11
CA PRO A 205 13.88 20.80 -5.78
C PRO A 205 14.57 20.12 -6.97
N LEU A 206 14.43 18.80 -7.13
CA LEU A 206 14.98 18.02 -8.24
C LEU A 206 14.01 17.91 -9.43
N TRP A 207 12.79 18.43 -9.29
CA TRP A 207 11.73 18.33 -10.29
C TRP A 207 11.18 19.71 -10.61
N ASN A 208 11.40 20.18 -11.84
CA ASN A 208 10.82 21.42 -12.34
C ASN A 208 9.63 21.13 -13.29
N SER A 209 8.41 21.10 -12.75
CA SER A 209 7.16 20.89 -13.50
C SER A 209 5.97 21.43 -12.73
N THR A 210 4.85 21.58 -13.44
CA THR A 210 3.52 21.89 -12.88
C THR A 210 2.69 20.63 -12.60
N GLU A 211 3.20 19.45 -12.97
CA GLU A 211 2.54 18.18 -12.67
C GLU A 211 2.57 17.88 -11.16
N PRO A 212 1.55 17.16 -10.62
CA PRO A 212 1.59 16.67 -9.26
C PRO A 212 2.83 15.81 -9.01
N TYR A 213 3.37 15.89 -7.79
CA TYR A 213 4.50 15.07 -7.38
C TYR A 213 4.14 14.30 -6.12
N TYR A 214 4.12 12.97 -6.21
CA TYR A 214 3.89 12.10 -5.06
C TYR A 214 5.20 11.44 -4.61
N ASP A 215 5.31 11.18 -3.31
CA ASP A 215 6.44 10.53 -2.66
C ASP A 215 5.94 9.62 -1.52
N SER A 216 6.84 9.08 -0.70
CA SER A 216 6.52 8.13 0.38
C SER A 216 5.90 6.83 -0.12
N PHE A 217 6.31 6.38 -1.31
CA PHE A 217 6.11 5.02 -1.77
C PHE A 217 7.14 4.13 -1.07
N TYR A 218 6.85 3.64 0.14
CA TYR A 218 7.81 2.80 0.87
C TYR A 218 8.27 1.64 -0.02
N CYS A 219 7.31 0.94 -0.64
CA CYS A 219 7.41 0.24 -1.92
C CYS A 219 6.02 -0.01 -2.50
N ASN A 220 5.91 -0.02 -3.82
CA ASN A 220 4.66 -0.37 -4.50
C ASN A 220 4.41 -1.87 -4.52
N TRP A 221 5.43 -2.70 -4.30
CA TRP A 221 5.33 -4.13 -4.05
C TRP A 221 4.19 -4.45 -3.08
N ASP A 222 3.97 -3.65 -2.04
CA ASP A 222 2.85 -3.87 -1.11
C ASP A 222 1.50 -3.41 -1.68
N THR A 223 1.47 -2.15 -2.13
CA THR A 223 0.24 -1.41 -2.40
C THR A 223 -0.41 -1.78 -3.73
N PHE A 224 0.34 -2.28 -4.73
CA PHE A 224 -0.23 -2.63 -6.05
C PHE A 224 -1.29 -3.73 -5.95
N ARG A 225 -1.23 -4.58 -4.91
CA ARG A 225 -2.09 -5.75 -4.76
C ARG A 225 -3.56 -5.39 -4.58
N ALA A 226 -3.84 -4.28 -3.93
CA ALA A 226 -5.22 -3.91 -3.62
C ALA A 226 -5.45 -2.41 -3.46
N LEU A 227 -4.45 -1.62 -3.03
CA LEU A 227 -4.66 -0.24 -2.58
C LEU A 227 -5.30 0.60 -3.68
N TYR A 228 -4.73 0.54 -4.88
CA TYR A 228 -5.19 1.30 -6.04
C TYR A 228 -6.54 0.82 -6.59
N SER A 229 -6.87 -0.45 -6.39
CA SER A 229 -8.21 -0.96 -6.67
C SER A 229 -9.25 -0.39 -5.70
N LEU A 230 -8.89 -0.20 -4.43
CA LEU A 230 -9.78 0.45 -3.47
C LEU A 230 -9.89 1.96 -3.75
N LEU A 231 -8.79 2.65 -4.08
CA LEU A 231 -8.83 4.05 -4.51
C LEU A 231 -9.71 4.23 -5.75
N SER A 232 -9.67 3.30 -6.70
CA SER A 232 -10.55 3.34 -7.87
C SER A 232 -12.03 3.41 -7.46
N LEU A 233 -12.45 2.71 -6.40
CA LEU A 233 -13.86 2.71 -6.00
C LEU A 233 -14.37 4.08 -5.52
N HIS A 234 -13.54 4.88 -4.81
CA HIS A 234 -14.03 6.03 -4.04
C HIS A 234 -13.15 7.30 -4.10
N ASP A 235 -11.88 7.20 -4.49
CA ASP A 235 -10.98 8.35 -4.62
C ASP A 235 -10.16 8.36 -5.94
N PRO A 236 -10.81 8.20 -7.10
CA PRO A 236 -10.13 8.14 -8.39
C PRO A 236 -9.47 9.47 -8.81
N LEU A 237 -9.87 10.60 -8.22
CA LEU A 237 -9.22 11.89 -8.48
C LEU A 237 -7.81 11.94 -7.90
N ASN A 238 -7.62 11.43 -6.68
CA ASN A 238 -6.30 11.30 -6.08
C ASN A 238 -5.48 10.23 -6.82
N PHE A 239 -6.11 9.11 -7.17
CA PHE A 239 -5.45 8.07 -7.97
C PHE A 239 -4.92 8.62 -9.31
N ALA A 240 -5.72 9.41 -10.03
CA ALA A 240 -5.31 10.08 -11.26
C ALA A 240 -4.08 10.98 -11.04
N ARG A 241 -4.02 11.71 -9.91
CA ARG A 241 -2.85 12.54 -9.58
C ARG A 241 -1.60 11.70 -9.32
N ILE A 242 -1.73 10.56 -8.64
CA ILE A 242 -0.61 9.65 -8.33
C ILE A 242 0.03 9.08 -9.59
N VAL A 243 -0.76 8.71 -10.60
CA VAL A 243 -0.26 8.08 -11.85
C VAL A 243 0.27 9.07 -12.89
N ARG A 244 0.22 10.37 -12.62
CA ARG A 244 0.75 11.40 -13.53
C ARG A 244 2.27 11.50 -13.42
N GLY A 245 2.96 10.83 -14.35
CA GLY A 245 4.42 10.85 -14.47
C GLY A 245 5.04 9.46 -14.34
N TRP A 246 6.34 9.42 -14.03
CA TRP A 246 7.03 8.15 -13.79
C TRP A 246 6.74 7.64 -12.37
N LEU A 247 5.99 6.54 -12.26
CA LEU A 247 5.70 5.89 -10.98
C LEU A 247 6.93 5.08 -10.52
N PRO A 248 7.63 5.49 -9.44
CA PRO A 248 8.75 4.72 -8.91
C PRO A 248 8.26 3.44 -8.24
N GLU A 249 9.12 2.43 -8.15
CA GLU A 249 8.83 1.24 -7.35
C GLU A 249 8.89 1.56 -5.85
N CYS A 250 10.04 2.06 -5.38
CA CYS A 250 10.22 2.48 -3.99
C CYS A 250 10.91 3.86 -3.95
N ARG A 251 10.29 4.81 -3.26
CA ARG A 251 10.78 6.19 -3.12
C ARG A 251 10.27 6.82 -1.83
N GLY A 252 11.18 7.40 -1.06
CA GLY A 252 10.87 8.13 0.17
C GLY A 252 11.73 9.37 0.32
N SER A 253 11.12 10.48 0.73
CA SER A 253 11.80 11.75 1.00
C SER A 253 12.69 12.21 -0.17
N LEU A 254 12.17 12.16 -1.40
CA LEU A 254 12.86 12.50 -2.66
C LEU A 254 13.98 11.55 -3.09
N THR A 255 14.18 10.44 -2.38
CA THR A 255 15.27 9.49 -2.64
C THR A 255 14.76 8.14 -3.11
N GLN A 256 15.55 7.46 -3.95
CA GLN A 256 15.26 6.09 -4.36
C GLN A 256 15.57 5.14 -3.21
N LEU A 257 14.63 4.23 -2.94
CA LEU A 257 14.77 3.17 -1.95
C LEU A 257 15.11 1.84 -2.64
N TYR A 258 15.51 0.83 -1.87
CA TYR A 258 15.73 -0.50 -2.40
C TYR A 258 14.42 -1.16 -2.81
N VAL A 259 14.44 -1.87 -3.93
CA VAL A 259 13.31 -2.65 -4.41
C VAL A 259 13.15 -3.92 -3.58
N GLN A 260 11.93 -4.16 -3.10
CA GLN A 260 11.52 -5.33 -2.32
C GLN A 260 11.39 -6.57 -3.20
N GLY A 261 10.23 -6.92 -3.76
CA GLY A 261 10.11 -8.07 -4.67
C GLY A 261 10.60 -7.77 -6.10
N GLY A 262 9.65 -7.53 -6.99
CA GLY A 262 9.80 -7.06 -8.36
C GLY A 262 9.62 -5.54 -8.47
N SER A 263 9.26 -5.06 -9.68
CA SER A 263 9.00 -3.64 -9.96
C SER A 263 7.57 -3.52 -10.46
N ASN A 264 6.62 -3.15 -9.60
CA ASN A 264 5.18 -3.31 -9.77
C ASN A 264 4.42 -1.98 -9.93
N GLY A 265 5.07 -0.97 -10.49
CA GLY A 265 4.35 0.21 -11.01
C GLY A 265 3.37 -0.15 -12.13
N ASP A 266 3.65 -1.20 -12.89
CA ASP A 266 2.85 -1.61 -14.05
C ASP A 266 1.40 -2.01 -13.72
N PRO A 267 1.13 -2.90 -12.74
CA PRO A 267 -0.22 -3.19 -12.29
C PRO A 267 -0.99 -1.94 -11.84
N ILE A 268 -0.32 -0.95 -11.25
CA ILE A 268 -0.96 0.29 -10.78
C ILE A 268 -1.39 1.15 -11.99
N LEU A 269 -0.49 1.33 -12.95
CA LEU A 269 -0.79 2.07 -14.18
C LEU A 269 -1.85 1.33 -15.03
N GLY A 270 -1.78 -0.01 -15.06
CA GLY A 270 -2.76 -0.88 -15.70
C GLY A 270 -4.14 -0.78 -15.05
N GLU A 271 -4.19 -0.77 -13.73
CA GLU A 271 -5.42 -0.60 -12.95
C GLU A 271 -6.14 0.71 -13.30
N PHE A 272 -5.41 1.82 -13.36
CA PHE A 272 -5.97 3.10 -13.76
C PHE A 272 -6.54 3.03 -15.18
N MET A 273 -5.75 2.52 -16.14
CA MET A 273 -6.16 2.45 -17.55
C MET A 273 -7.39 1.54 -17.75
N VAL A 274 -7.45 0.40 -17.07
CA VAL A 274 -8.57 -0.55 -17.21
C VAL A 274 -9.90 0.04 -16.72
N LYS A 275 -9.84 0.93 -15.73
CA LYS A 275 -11.03 1.49 -15.07
C LYS A 275 -11.40 2.90 -15.53
N TYR A 276 -10.41 3.67 -16.00
CA TYR A 276 -10.54 5.11 -16.29
C TYR A 276 -9.97 5.56 -17.63
N TYR A 277 -9.65 4.65 -18.57
CA TYR A 277 -9.14 5.04 -19.89
C TYR A 277 -10.04 6.07 -20.61
N GLU A 278 -11.36 5.88 -20.53
CA GLU A 278 -12.31 6.80 -21.15
C GLU A 278 -12.31 8.20 -20.51
N GLN A 279 -12.03 8.29 -19.21
CA GLN A 279 -11.97 9.55 -18.45
C GLN A 279 -10.53 10.10 -18.32
N ALA A 280 -9.52 9.39 -18.81
CA ALA A 280 -8.11 9.72 -18.58
C ALA A 280 -7.78 11.16 -18.99
N THR A 281 -8.30 11.61 -20.14
CA THR A 281 -8.09 13.00 -20.61
C THR A 281 -8.71 14.03 -19.67
N GLU A 282 -9.93 13.79 -19.18
CA GLU A 282 -10.62 14.69 -18.24
C GLU A 282 -9.91 14.73 -16.87
N LEU A 283 -9.27 13.62 -16.51
CA LEU A 283 -8.45 13.47 -15.32
C LEU A 283 -7.02 14.01 -15.48
N ASN A 284 -6.68 14.60 -16.63
CA ASN A 284 -5.34 15.07 -16.99
C ASN A 284 -4.26 13.97 -16.96
N VAL A 285 -4.65 12.72 -17.24
CA VAL A 285 -3.73 11.59 -17.39
C VAL A 285 -3.48 11.35 -18.88
N SER A 286 -2.21 11.43 -19.27
CA SER A 286 -1.78 11.11 -20.62
C SER A 286 -1.67 9.60 -20.80
N SER A 287 -2.67 8.98 -21.42
CA SER A 287 -2.66 7.56 -21.76
C SER A 287 -1.43 7.14 -22.58
N THR A 288 -0.92 8.04 -23.43
CA THR A 288 0.29 7.81 -24.23
C THR A 288 1.56 7.78 -23.37
N ASP A 289 1.70 8.71 -22.43
CA ASP A 289 2.89 8.76 -21.57
C ASP A 289 2.87 7.60 -20.57
N LEU A 290 1.69 7.26 -20.04
CA LEU A 290 1.49 6.10 -19.17
C LEU A 290 1.86 4.80 -19.92
N TYR A 291 1.35 4.61 -21.15
CA TYR A 291 1.73 3.44 -21.95
C TYR A 291 3.21 3.43 -22.31
N SER A 292 3.81 4.60 -22.54
CA SER A 292 5.26 4.70 -22.77
C SER A 292 6.08 4.32 -21.53
N ALA A 293 5.60 4.65 -20.33
CA ALA A 293 6.23 4.24 -19.07
C ALA A 293 6.17 2.72 -18.87
N LEU A 294 5.01 2.10 -19.13
CA LEU A 294 4.83 0.64 -19.13
C LEU A 294 5.83 -0.05 -20.07
N LEU A 295 5.95 0.43 -21.31
CA LEU A 295 6.90 -0.12 -22.27
C LEU A 295 8.36 0.09 -21.85
N ALA A 296 8.68 1.24 -21.23
CA ALA A 296 10.02 1.50 -20.74
C ALA A 296 10.41 0.52 -19.62
N ASP A 297 9.52 0.24 -18.66
CA ASP A 297 9.79 -0.71 -17.58
C ASP A 297 9.98 -2.15 -18.09
N ALA A 298 9.20 -2.55 -19.09
CA ALA A 298 9.29 -3.90 -19.68
C ALA A 298 10.42 -4.09 -20.70
N GLU A 299 10.92 -3.02 -21.31
CA GLU A 299 11.85 -3.12 -22.44
C GLU A 299 13.23 -2.49 -22.21
N VAL A 300 13.39 -1.60 -21.23
CA VAL A 300 14.65 -0.89 -20.97
C VAL A 300 15.23 -1.32 -19.63
N GLN A 301 16.40 -1.96 -19.65
CA GLN A 301 17.12 -2.31 -18.42
C GLN A 301 17.70 -1.04 -17.77
N PRO A 302 17.39 -0.78 -16.48
CA PRO A 302 17.93 0.34 -15.75
C PRO A 302 19.40 0.10 -15.35
N PRO A 303 20.14 1.16 -15.02
CA PRO A 303 21.52 1.05 -14.55
C PRO A 303 21.63 0.40 -13.16
N ASN A 304 20.55 0.40 -12.36
CA ASN A 304 20.48 -0.33 -11.10
C ASN A 304 19.05 -0.81 -10.81
N TRP A 305 18.73 -2.07 -11.11
CA TRP A 305 17.40 -2.63 -10.83
C TRP A 305 17.13 -2.93 -9.36
N ASN A 306 18.12 -2.76 -8.48
CA ASN A 306 17.83 -2.77 -7.04
C ASN A 306 17.17 -1.46 -6.58
N LEU A 307 17.09 -0.42 -7.42
CA LEU A 307 16.53 0.89 -7.06
C LEU A 307 15.38 1.32 -7.98
N VAL A 308 15.33 0.81 -9.21
CA VAL A 308 14.29 1.18 -10.17
C VAL A 308 14.20 0.12 -11.26
N GLY A 309 12.98 -0.21 -11.70
CA GLY A 309 12.72 -1.04 -12.87
C GLY A 309 13.22 -2.47 -12.79
N ARG A 310 13.33 -3.13 -13.95
CA ARG A 310 13.50 -4.59 -14.03
C ARG A 310 14.87 -5.05 -14.52
N GLN A 311 15.24 -6.29 -14.20
CA GLN A 311 16.31 -7.01 -14.89
C GLN A 311 15.84 -7.48 -16.29
N VAL A 312 15.63 -6.53 -17.20
CA VAL A 312 14.91 -6.75 -18.46
C VAL A 312 15.65 -7.69 -19.41
N ASN A 313 16.95 -7.51 -19.67
CA ASN A 313 17.60 -8.18 -20.79
C ASN A 313 17.55 -9.72 -20.70
N ILE A 314 17.81 -10.26 -19.51
CA ILE A 314 17.74 -11.71 -19.29
C ILE A 314 16.31 -12.23 -19.25
N TRP A 315 15.37 -11.45 -18.68
CA TRP A 315 13.94 -11.74 -18.68
C TRP A 315 13.43 -11.95 -20.11
N LYS A 316 13.74 -11.03 -21.02
CA LYS A 316 13.33 -11.12 -22.43
C LYS A 316 13.94 -12.32 -23.16
N SER A 317 15.16 -12.71 -22.79
CA SER A 317 15.90 -13.78 -23.46
C SER A 317 15.49 -15.18 -23.01
N LEU A 318 15.13 -15.36 -21.73
CA LEU A 318 14.91 -16.68 -21.13
C LEU A 318 13.45 -16.91 -20.71
N GLY A 319 12.69 -15.85 -20.49
CA GLY A 319 11.36 -15.93 -19.88
C GLY A 319 11.39 -16.28 -18.40
N TYR A 320 12.53 -16.14 -17.71
CA TYR A 320 12.67 -16.23 -16.26
C TYR A 320 13.96 -15.55 -15.83
N ILE A 321 14.06 -15.20 -14.55
CA ILE A 321 15.30 -14.73 -13.94
C ILE A 321 16.06 -15.95 -13.40
N PRO A 322 17.25 -16.27 -13.93
CA PRO A 322 18.01 -17.42 -13.48
C PRO A 322 18.83 -17.16 -12.21
N SER A 323 19.10 -18.20 -11.43
CA SER A 323 20.08 -18.20 -10.34
C SER A 323 21.52 -18.12 -10.85
N ASP A 324 22.44 -17.69 -9.98
CA ASP A 324 23.89 -17.57 -10.23
C ASP A 324 24.30 -16.77 -11.47
N VAL A 325 23.53 -15.74 -11.81
CA VAL A 325 23.90 -14.79 -12.87
C VAL A 325 24.41 -13.50 -12.27
N TRP A 326 25.62 -13.11 -12.66
CA TRP A 326 26.20 -11.82 -12.34
C TRP A 326 25.98 -10.82 -13.46
N GLU A 327 25.48 -9.65 -13.10
CA GLU A 327 25.40 -8.48 -13.96
C GLU A 327 25.70 -7.22 -13.12
N PRO A 328 26.36 -6.20 -13.68
CA PRO A 328 26.77 -5.02 -12.92
C PRO A 328 25.58 -4.15 -12.46
N SER A 329 24.42 -4.27 -13.11
CA SER A 329 23.25 -3.42 -12.84
C SER A 329 22.33 -3.95 -11.73
N GLY A 330 22.69 -5.01 -11.00
CA GLY A 330 22.04 -5.28 -9.73
C GLY A 330 22.35 -6.63 -9.10
N THR A 331 21.68 -6.93 -7.98
CA THR A 331 22.00 -8.12 -7.17
C THR A 331 21.31 -9.38 -7.69
N ASN A 332 21.96 -10.52 -7.49
CA ASN A 332 21.47 -11.83 -7.88
C ASN A 332 20.62 -12.45 -6.76
N THR A 333 19.40 -11.96 -6.59
CA THR A 333 18.49 -12.33 -5.48
C THR A 333 17.04 -12.46 -5.97
N LYS A 334 16.14 -13.11 -5.20
CA LYS A 334 14.67 -13.12 -5.45
C LYS A 334 14.26 -13.58 -6.85
N GLN A 335 14.99 -14.53 -7.43
CA GLN A 335 14.86 -14.91 -8.84
C GLN A 335 13.44 -15.37 -9.19
N VAL A 336 12.81 -16.15 -8.30
CA VAL A 336 11.46 -16.68 -8.50
C VAL A 336 10.43 -15.58 -8.29
N SER A 337 10.51 -14.81 -7.20
CA SER A 337 9.59 -13.68 -6.95
C SER A 337 9.59 -12.68 -8.11
N ARG A 338 10.79 -12.25 -8.56
CA ARG A 338 10.91 -11.36 -9.73
C ARG A 338 10.35 -11.98 -11.01
N THR A 339 10.54 -13.27 -11.24
CA THR A 339 9.99 -13.98 -12.41
C THR A 339 8.47 -13.94 -12.44
N ILE A 340 7.84 -14.27 -11.31
CA ILE A 340 6.38 -14.35 -11.18
C ILE A 340 5.76 -12.95 -11.26
N GLU A 341 6.37 -11.98 -10.59
CA GLU A 341 5.88 -10.61 -10.58
C GLU A 341 6.10 -9.90 -11.92
N TYR A 342 7.21 -10.14 -12.63
CA TYR A 342 7.39 -9.62 -13.99
C TYR A 342 6.38 -10.21 -14.97
N ALA A 343 6.00 -11.48 -14.79
CA ALA A 343 4.91 -12.07 -15.56
C ALA A 343 3.57 -11.37 -15.27
N PHE A 344 3.27 -11.03 -14.01
CA PHE A 344 2.07 -10.27 -13.69
C PHE A 344 2.11 -8.84 -14.24
N ASN A 345 3.27 -8.19 -14.21
CA ASN A 345 3.43 -6.88 -14.81
C ASN A 345 3.21 -6.91 -16.33
N ASP A 346 3.78 -7.91 -17.03
CA ASP A 346 3.52 -8.10 -18.46
C ASP A 346 2.02 -8.38 -18.72
N PHE A 347 1.31 -9.06 -17.82
CA PHE A 347 -0.15 -9.15 -17.89
C PHE A 347 -0.81 -7.77 -17.85
N ALA A 348 -0.44 -6.90 -16.90
CA ALA A 348 -1.00 -5.55 -16.81
C ALA A 348 -0.77 -4.75 -18.11
N ILE A 349 0.42 -4.84 -18.71
CA ILE A 349 0.70 -4.20 -20.01
C ILE A 349 -0.21 -4.77 -21.11
N SER A 350 -0.45 -6.08 -21.11
CA SER A 350 -1.33 -6.72 -22.09
C SER A 350 -2.76 -6.17 -22.03
N GLN A 351 -3.26 -5.89 -20.81
CA GLN A 351 -4.59 -5.32 -20.58
C GLN A 351 -4.67 -3.89 -21.13
N VAL A 352 -3.66 -3.05 -20.85
CA VAL A 352 -3.60 -1.69 -21.41
C VAL A 352 -3.49 -1.71 -22.94
N ALA A 353 -2.64 -2.58 -23.49
CA ALA A 353 -2.46 -2.70 -24.93
C ALA A 353 -3.76 -3.08 -25.65
N ARG A 354 -4.61 -3.93 -25.05
CA ARG A 354 -5.95 -4.26 -25.57
C ARG A 354 -6.86 -3.03 -25.62
N ILE A 355 -6.94 -2.29 -24.52
CA ILE A 355 -7.80 -1.10 -24.38
C ILE A 355 -7.47 -0.04 -25.44
N ILE A 356 -6.18 0.19 -25.70
CA ILE A 356 -5.74 1.16 -26.71
C ILE A 356 -5.74 0.61 -28.15
N GLY A 357 -6.15 -0.66 -28.35
CA GLY A 357 -6.24 -1.29 -29.67
C GLY A 357 -4.92 -1.81 -30.26
N ASN A 358 -3.85 -1.91 -29.48
CA ASN A 358 -2.55 -2.43 -29.91
C ASN A 358 -2.49 -3.96 -29.75
N THR A 359 -3.08 -4.66 -30.72
CA THR A 359 -3.21 -6.14 -30.71
C THR A 359 -1.87 -6.89 -30.70
N ALA A 360 -0.81 -6.31 -31.29
CA ALA A 360 0.51 -6.92 -31.33
C ALA A 360 1.16 -6.95 -29.94
N ASP A 361 1.15 -5.82 -29.24
CA ASP A 361 1.67 -5.75 -27.87
C ASP A 361 0.78 -6.52 -26.90
N ALA A 362 -0.55 -6.45 -27.05
CA ALA A 362 -1.48 -7.27 -26.27
C ALA A 362 -1.11 -8.76 -26.33
N SER A 363 -0.90 -9.30 -27.54
CA SER A 363 -0.52 -10.71 -27.74
C SER A 363 0.87 -11.03 -27.17
N LYS A 364 1.85 -10.15 -27.40
CA LYS A 364 3.24 -10.29 -26.92
C LYS A 364 3.29 -10.36 -25.39
N TYR A 365 2.67 -9.41 -24.72
CA TYR A 365 2.73 -9.31 -23.27
C TYR A 365 1.82 -10.34 -22.58
N ALA A 366 0.69 -10.73 -23.18
CA ALA A 366 -0.09 -11.89 -22.72
C ALA A 366 0.73 -13.19 -22.80
N GLN A 367 1.51 -13.39 -23.87
CA GLN A 367 2.40 -14.55 -23.95
C GLN A 367 3.48 -14.53 -22.85
N ARG A 368 4.09 -13.36 -22.60
CA ARG A 368 5.06 -13.19 -21.51
C ARG A 368 4.44 -13.34 -20.13
N ALA A 369 3.18 -12.98 -19.94
CA ALA A 369 2.48 -13.21 -18.69
C ALA A 369 2.37 -14.70 -18.33
N GLY A 370 2.46 -15.60 -19.31
CA GLY A 370 2.54 -17.04 -19.09
C GLY A 370 3.92 -17.55 -18.65
N ASN A 371 4.95 -16.70 -18.64
CA ASN A 371 6.33 -17.11 -18.32
C ASN A 371 6.53 -17.57 -16.87
N PHE A 372 5.60 -17.29 -15.95
CA PHE A 372 5.67 -17.80 -14.58
C PHE A 372 5.84 -19.34 -14.53
N VAL A 373 5.31 -20.06 -15.53
CA VAL A 373 5.47 -21.53 -15.64
C VAL A 373 6.92 -21.97 -15.86
N ASN A 374 7.81 -21.08 -16.30
CA ASN A 374 9.22 -21.41 -16.55
C ASN A 374 10.01 -21.73 -15.27
N VAL A 375 9.48 -21.32 -14.11
CA VAL A 375 10.00 -21.64 -12.78
C VAL A 375 9.12 -22.65 -12.03
N TRP A 376 8.08 -23.20 -12.66
CA TRP A 376 7.27 -24.28 -12.08
C TRP A 376 7.99 -25.63 -12.20
N ASN A 377 8.34 -26.24 -11.08
CA ASN A 377 8.87 -27.59 -11.02
C ASN A 377 7.80 -28.58 -10.52
N PRO A 378 7.22 -29.41 -11.39
CA PRO A 378 6.14 -30.33 -11.01
C PRO A 378 6.61 -31.50 -10.13
N ASN A 379 7.91 -31.70 -9.93
CA ASN A 379 8.44 -32.86 -9.20
C ASN A 379 8.77 -32.57 -7.73
N VAL A 380 8.60 -31.32 -7.27
CA VAL A 380 8.88 -30.97 -5.87
C VAL A 380 7.67 -31.32 -5.01
N THR A 381 7.90 -31.98 -3.88
CA THR A 381 6.89 -32.22 -2.85
C THR A 381 7.27 -31.52 -1.56
N VAL A 382 6.28 -31.28 -0.70
CA VAL A 382 6.52 -30.73 0.64
C VAL A 382 6.99 -31.87 1.57
N PRO A 383 8.09 -31.68 2.32
CA PRO A 383 8.51 -32.68 3.31
C PRO A 383 7.38 -33.06 4.28
N GLY A 384 7.00 -34.34 4.28
CA GLY A 384 5.89 -34.87 5.11
C GLY A 384 4.50 -34.80 4.48
N ARG A 385 4.36 -34.21 3.29
CA ARG A 385 3.12 -34.07 2.52
C ARG A 385 3.37 -34.31 1.04
N ASP A 386 3.67 -35.58 0.70
CA ASP A 386 3.95 -36.02 -0.68
C ASP A 386 2.75 -35.86 -1.64
N ASP A 387 1.56 -35.64 -1.09
CA ASP A 387 0.33 -35.30 -1.82
C ASP A 387 0.32 -33.85 -2.34
N ILE A 388 1.12 -32.96 -1.75
CA ILE A 388 1.27 -31.57 -2.21
C ILE A 388 2.42 -31.50 -3.22
N VAL A 389 2.08 -31.63 -4.50
CA VAL A 389 3.04 -31.81 -5.61
C VAL A 389 3.15 -30.58 -6.49
N GLY A 390 4.38 -30.20 -6.83
CA GLY A 390 4.71 -29.11 -7.74
C GLY A 390 4.81 -27.76 -7.04
N MET A 391 5.96 -27.09 -7.23
CA MET A 391 6.26 -25.80 -6.62
C MET A 391 7.04 -24.92 -7.60
N MET A 392 6.87 -23.60 -7.48
CA MET A 392 7.80 -22.65 -8.07
C MET A 392 9.18 -22.83 -7.42
N GLN A 393 10.23 -22.82 -8.23
CA GLN A 393 11.60 -23.13 -7.81
C GLN A 393 12.62 -22.31 -8.58
N PRO A 394 13.74 -21.90 -7.94
CA PRO A 394 14.81 -21.24 -8.64
C PRO A 394 15.43 -22.15 -9.70
N ARG A 395 15.91 -21.53 -10.78
CA ARG A 395 16.38 -22.26 -11.97
C ARG A 395 17.66 -21.63 -12.48
N PHE A 396 18.67 -22.44 -12.78
CA PHE A 396 19.93 -21.97 -13.32
C PHE A 396 19.81 -21.59 -14.82
N LEU A 397 20.82 -20.88 -15.32
CA LEU A 397 20.92 -20.52 -16.75
C LEU A 397 20.97 -21.75 -17.68
N ASN A 398 21.51 -22.88 -17.22
CA ASN A 398 21.56 -24.13 -17.98
C ASN A 398 20.22 -24.91 -17.96
N GLY A 399 19.18 -24.36 -17.32
CA GLY A 399 17.84 -24.94 -17.23
C GLY A 399 17.66 -25.97 -16.11
N THR A 400 18.71 -26.32 -15.35
CA THR A 400 18.60 -27.19 -14.17
C THR A 400 18.03 -26.44 -12.97
N TRP A 401 17.41 -27.16 -12.03
CA TRP A 401 16.79 -26.58 -10.84
C TRP A 401 17.82 -26.27 -9.76
N ASN A 402 17.70 -25.10 -9.14
CA ASN A 402 18.40 -24.73 -7.93
C ASN A 402 17.40 -24.86 -6.77
N TYR A 403 17.34 -26.05 -6.18
CA TYR A 403 16.27 -26.42 -5.24
C TYR A 403 16.29 -25.57 -3.97
N THR A 404 15.10 -25.11 -3.58
CA THR A 404 14.80 -24.47 -2.29
C THR A 404 13.70 -25.28 -1.60
N ASP A 405 13.89 -25.63 -0.32
CA ASP A 405 12.89 -26.36 0.49
C ASP A 405 11.55 -25.60 0.44
N PRO A 406 10.40 -26.24 0.11
CA PRO A 406 9.11 -25.57 0.03
C PRO A 406 8.68 -24.79 1.27
N ARG A 407 9.22 -25.16 2.44
CA ARG A 407 8.92 -24.54 3.74
C ARG A 407 9.88 -23.40 4.09
N HIS A 408 10.95 -23.21 3.32
CA HIS A 408 11.92 -22.14 3.54
C HIS A 408 11.22 -20.78 3.55
N CYS A 409 11.57 -19.87 4.44
CA CYS A 409 10.87 -18.58 4.63
C CYS A 409 9.42 -18.68 5.12
N SER A 410 8.99 -19.81 5.71
CA SER A 410 7.66 -19.95 6.33
C SER A 410 7.76 -20.05 7.85
N PRO A 411 6.65 -19.89 8.60
CA PRO A 411 6.62 -20.17 10.04
C PRO A 411 7.09 -21.59 10.41
N ASN A 412 7.02 -22.53 9.45
CA ASN A 412 7.43 -23.93 9.60
C ASN A 412 8.83 -24.21 9.03
N ASP A 413 9.61 -23.18 8.69
CA ASP A 413 10.98 -23.33 8.19
C ASP A 413 11.91 -23.91 9.27
N PRO A 414 12.52 -25.09 9.06
CA PRO A 414 13.46 -25.66 10.03
C PRO A 414 14.73 -24.82 10.22
N THR A 415 15.04 -23.92 9.28
CA THR A 415 16.19 -23.02 9.33
C THR A 415 15.86 -21.65 9.92
N GLN A 416 14.56 -21.34 10.11
CA GLN A 416 14.07 -20.04 10.56
C GLN A 416 14.58 -18.87 9.69
N SER A 417 14.62 -19.09 8.37
CA SER A 417 15.03 -18.06 7.43
C SER A 417 13.92 -17.02 7.25
N THR A 418 14.31 -15.76 7.12
CA THR A 418 13.39 -14.62 7.00
C THR A 418 13.32 -14.06 5.57
N CYS A 419 14.26 -14.44 4.69
CA CYS A 419 14.26 -14.13 3.25
C CYS A 419 14.07 -12.64 2.86
N TYR A 420 14.43 -11.72 3.75
CA TYR A 420 14.48 -10.28 3.51
C TYR A 420 15.59 -9.89 2.52
N LEU A 421 15.66 -8.59 2.18
CA LEU A 421 16.69 -8.04 1.30
C LEU A 421 18.10 -8.29 1.87
N THR A 422 18.84 -9.24 1.29
CA THR A 422 20.25 -9.47 1.58
C THR A 422 21.10 -9.52 0.30
N PRO A 423 22.39 -9.16 0.36
CA PRO A 423 23.30 -9.27 -0.78
C PRO A 423 23.55 -10.71 -1.25
N THR A 424 23.22 -11.70 -0.42
CA THR A 424 23.52 -13.13 -0.63
C THR A 424 22.30 -14.02 -0.42
N ASN A 425 21.11 -13.57 -0.82
CA ASN A 425 19.93 -14.43 -0.80
C ASN A 425 20.04 -15.45 -1.96
N VAL A 426 20.30 -16.69 -1.57
CA VAL A 426 20.38 -17.88 -2.44
C VAL A 426 19.03 -18.62 -2.51
N ASP A 427 18.03 -18.13 -1.78
CA ASP A 427 16.73 -18.75 -1.56
C ASP A 427 15.86 -18.65 -2.82
N GLY A 428 15.99 -17.52 -3.52
CA GLY A 428 15.27 -17.21 -4.74
C GLY A 428 13.89 -16.60 -4.53
N PHE A 429 13.48 -16.36 -3.28
CA PHE A 429 12.21 -15.74 -2.90
C PHE A 429 12.45 -14.49 -2.05
N TYR A 430 11.46 -13.62 -1.98
CA TYR A 430 11.45 -12.41 -1.16
C TYR A 430 10.37 -12.50 -0.09
N GLU A 431 10.77 -12.50 1.18
CA GLU A 431 9.92 -12.47 2.39
C GLU A 431 8.90 -13.61 2.58
N SER A 432 8.68 -14.45 1.56
CA SER A 432 7.73 -15.56 1.63
C SER A 432 8.28 -16.86 1.07
N SER A 433 7.60 -17.95 1.42
CA SER A 433 8.02 -19.31 1.08
C SER A 433 7.69 -19.70 -0.36
N PRO A 434 8.38 -20.72 -0.94
CA PRO A 434 7.96 -21.31 -2.20
C PRO A 434 6.51 -21.80 -2.19
N LEU A 435 6.02 -22.28 -1.03
CA LEU A 435 4.63 -22.72 -0.87
C LEU A 435 3.62 -21.59 -1.12
N VAL A 436 3.86 -20.43 -0.50
CA VAL A 436 3.00 -19.24 -0.60
C VAL A 436 3.17 -18.57 -1.97
N TYR A 437 4.40 -18.31 -2.43
CA TYR A 437 4.62 -17.70 -3.75
C TYR A 437 4.10 -18.54 -4.92
N SER A 438 4.05 -19.86 -4.77
CA SER A 438 3.43 -20.74 -5.77
C SER A 438 1.93 -20.51 -5.91
N GLN A 439 1.31 -19.75 -5.02
CA GLN A 439 -0.08 -19.33 -5.14
C GLN A 439 -0.24 -18.01 -5.89
N TYR A 440 0.83 -17.24 -6.10
CA TYR A 440 0.77 -15.89 -6.65
C TYR A 440 0.69 -15.85 -8.18
N VAL A 441 -0.48 -16.17 -8.75
CA VAL A 441 -0.75 -16.07 -10.20
C VAL A 441 -2.10 -15.40 -10.47
N PRO A 442 -2.30 -14.13 -10.05
CA PRO A 442 -3.60 -13.44 -10.18
C PRO A 442 -4.09 -13.33 -11.63
N GLN A 443 -3.18 -13.31 -12.61
CA GLN A 443 -3.53 -13.27 -14.03
C GLN A 443 -4.10 -14.60 -14.57
N ASP A 444 -3.92 -15.73 -13.89
CA ASP A 444 -4.25 -17.05 -14.44
C ASP A 444 -4.55 -18.12 -13.38
N GLY A 445 -5.58 -17.88 -12.56
CA GLY A 445 -6.01 -18.83 -11.53
C GLY A 445 -6.41 -20.20 -12.09
N ALA A 446 -7.04 -20.26 -13.27
CA ALA A 446 -7.37 -21.52 -13.93
C ALA A 446 -6.12 -22.35 -14.27
N LYS A 447 -5.06 -21.71 -14.78
CA LYS A 447 -3.79 -22.41 -15.04
C LYS A 447 -3.16 -22.92 -13.76
N LEU A 448 -3.28 -22.16 -12.67
CA LEU A 448 -2.77 -22.60 -11.38
C LEU A 448 -3.52 -23.84 -10.85
N VAL A 449 -4.85 -23.88 -10.97
CA VAL A 449 -5.65 -25.08 -10.66
C VAL A 449 -5.19 -26.27 -11.49
N GLU A 450 -4.95 -26.08 -12.79
CA GLU A 450 -4.42 -27.13 -13.68
C GLU A 450 -3.04 -27.64 -13.21
N LEU A 451 -2.09 -26.73 -12.97
CA LEU A 451 -0.71 -27.06 -12.56
C LEU A 451 -0.67 -27.82 -11.22
N GLN A 452 -1.59 -27.50 -10.31
CA GLN A 452 -1.65 -28.09 -8.97
C GLN A 452 -2.46 -29.40 -8.90
N GLY A 453 -2.90 -29.94 -10.05
CA GLY A 453 -3.53 -31.26 -10.13
C GLY A 453 -5.05 -31.25 -10.20
N GLY A 454 -5.66 -30.10 -10.51
CA GLY A 454 -7.11 -29.94 -10.60
C GLY A 454 -7.76 -29.47 -9.30
N VAL A 455 -9.09 -29.30 -9.35
CA VAL A 455 -9.91 -28.67 -8.30
C VAL A 455 -9.67 -29.26 -6.91
N ASP A 456 -9.78 -30.58 -6.76
CA ASP A 456 -9.68 -31.23 -5.45
C ASP A 456 -8.27 -31.08 -4.83
N ALA A 457 -7.22 -31.24 -5.63
CA ALA A 457 -5.84 -31.09 -5.19
C ALA A 457 -5.50 -29.63 -4.85
N PHE A 458 -6.03 -28.69 -5.62
CA PHE A 458 -5.91 -27.26 -5.37
C PHE A 458 -6.57 -26.86 -4.04
N ILE A 459 -7.84 -27.27 -3.82
CA ILE A 459 -8.54 -27.03 -2.55
C ILE A 459 -7.79 -27.66 -1.37
N SER A 460 -7.33 -28.91 -1.53
CA SER A 460 -6.54 -29.59 -0.49
C SER A 460 -5.24 -28.85 -0.17
N ARG A 461 -4.61 -28.22 -1.17
CA ARG A 461 -3.41 -27.40 -0.95
C ARG A 461 -3.72 -26.12 -0.21
N LEU A 462 -4.77 -25.38 -0.60
CA LEU A 462 -5.15 -24.15 0.09
C LEU A 462 -5.51 -24.43 1.56
N ASN A 463 -6.26 -25.50 1.82
CA ASN A 463 -6.55 -25.93 3.19
C ASN A 463 -5.27 -26.28 3.95
N PHE A 464 -4.35 -27.02 3.32
CA PHE A 464 -3.04 -27.30 3.93
C PHE A 464 -2.28 -26.02 4.29
N LEU A 465 -2.25 -25.03 3.40
CA LEU A 465 -1.53 -23.78 3.66
C LEU A 465 -2.10 -23.06 4.90
N ILE A 466 -3.42 -22.97 5.01
CA ILE A 466 -4.10 -22.26 6.09
C ILE A 466 -4.08 -23.08 7.39
N ASP A 467 -4.57 -24.32 7.35
CA ASP A 467 -4.80 -25.15 8.55
C ASP A 467 -3.48 -25.62 9.20
N ASP A 468 -2.41 -25.78 8.41
CA ASP A 468 -1.08 -26.20 8.91
C ASP A 468 -0.10 -25.01 9.07
N ASN A 469 -0.62 -23.77 9.11
CA ASN A 469 0.12 -22.54 9.45
C ASN A 469 1.30 -22.21 8.50
N TYR A 470 1.11 -22.40 7.19
CA TYR A 470 2.02 -21.91 6.14
C TYR A 470 1.57 -20.60 5.51
N PHE A 471 0.27 -20.33 5.52
CA PHE A 471 -0.30 -19.02 5.22
C PHE A 471 0.18 -18.02 6.27
N ASP A 472 0.69 -16.89 5.81
CA ASP A 472 1.19 -15.83 6.68
C ASP A 472 0.39 -14.55 6.43
N ALA A 473 -0.48 -14.19 7.38
CA ALA A 473 -1.28 -12.97 7.31
C ALA A 473 -0.47 -11.69 7.51
N THR A 474 0.82 -11.80 7.88
CA THR A 474 1.72 -10.66 8.06
C THR A 474 2.42 -10.24 6.76
N ASP A 475 2.24 -11.00 5.67
CA ASP A 475 3.03 -10.88 4.44
C ASP A 475 2.16 -10.90 3.17
N GLU A 476 2.45 -9.96 2.27
CA GLU A 476 1.67 -9.57 1.11
C GLU A 476 1.40 -10.68 0.06
N PRO A 477 2.34 -11.61 -0.24
CA PRO A 477 2.10 -12.70 -1.18
C PRO A 477 0.95 -13.63 -0.76
N SER A 478 0.59 -13.66 0.52
CA SER A 478 -0.51 -14.46 1.05
C SER A 478 -1.90 -13.85 0.79
N MET A 479 -1.99 -12.54 0.51
CA MET A 479 -3.26 -11.79 0.58
C MET A 479 -4.39 -12.35 -0.30
N GLN A 480 -4.05 -12.96 -1.45
CA GLN A 480 -5.07 -13.51 -2.36
C GLN A 480 -5.55 -14.92 -2.00
N ILE A 481 -4.79 -15.66 -1.18
CA ILE A 481 -5.03 -17.08 -0.87
C ILE A 481 -6.47 -17.34 -0.39
N PRO A 482 -7.07 -16.54 0.50
CA PRO A 482 -8.45 -16.77 0.94
C PRO A 482 -9.48 -16.72 -0.19
N PHE A 483 -9.23 -15.98 -1.28
CA PHE A 483 -10.17 -15.87 -2.41
C PHE A 483 -9.89 -16.88 -3.52
N MET A 484 -8.82 -17.66 -3.44
CA MET A 484 -8.44 -18.57 -4.51
C MET A 484 -9.42 -19.74 -4.69
N TYR A 485 -10.22 -20.08 -3.66
CA TYR A 485 -11.27 -21.09 -3.77
C TYR A 485 -12.35 -20.72 -4.80
N ASN A 486 -12.50 -19.44 -5.16
CA ASN A 486 -13.40 -19.01 -6.23
C ASN A 486 -13.00 -19.60 -7.59
N TYR A 487 -11.71 -19.74 -7.88
CA TYR A 487 -11.21 -20.40 -9.12
C TYR A 487 -11.45 -21.92 -9.12
N ALA A 488 -11.73 -22.50 -7.95
CA ALA A 488 -12.02 -23.92 -7.76
C ALA A 488 -13.54 -24.19 -7.58
N ASN A 489 -14.40 -23.23 -7.95
CA ASN A 489 -15.84 -23.32 -7.83
C ASN A 489 -16.37 -23.48 -6.38
N ALA A 490 -15.63 -22.99 -5.38
CA ALA A 490 -15.94 -23.16 -3.96
C ALA A 490 -16.02 -21.81 -3.19
N PRO A 491 -16.91 -20.86 -3.58
CA PRO A 491 -17.04 -19.55 -2.92
C PRO A 491 -17.47 -19.59 -1.46
N GLY A 492 -18.12 -20.67 -1.03
CA GLY A 492 -18.42 -20.87 0.39
C GLY A 492 -17.14 -20.97 1.23
N MET A 493 -16.12 -21.69 0.74
CA MET A 493 -14.82 -21.77 1.41
C MET A 493 -14.10 -20.43 1.41
N THR A 494 -14.15 -19.67 0.30
CA THR A 494 -13.65 -18.28 0.26
C THR A 494 -14.24 -17.46 1.40
N THR A 495 -15.56 -17.54 1.59
CA THR A 495 -16.26 -16.78 2.63
C THR A 495 -15.84 -17.18 4.04
N VAL A 496 -15.64 -18.47 4.30
CA VAL A 496 -15.12 -18.94 5.58
C VAL A 496 -13.70 -18.39 5.80
N ARG A 497 -12.77 -18.65 4.86
CA ARG A 497 -11.36 -18.29 5.03
C ARG A 497 -11.12 -16.78 5.10
N ALA A 498 -11.82 -15.99 4.29
CA ALA A 498 -11.73 -14.53 4.34
C ALA A 498 -12.19 -13.97 5.69
N ARG A 499 -13.21 -14.58 6.31
CA ARG A 499 -13.71 -14.17 7.63
C ARG A 499 -12.81 -14.64 8.78
N GLU A 500 -12.22 -15.83 8.66
CA GLU A 500 -11.20 -16.32 9.60
C GLU A 500 -10.02 -15.34 9.68
N VAL A 501 -9.52 -14.86 8.54
CA VAL A 501 -8.42 -13.88 8.51
C VAL A 501 -8.73 -12.62 9.33
N ILE A 502 -9.91 -12.01 9.16
CA ILE A 502 -10.31 -10.84 9.96
C ILE A 502 -10.40 -11.19 11.44
N THR A 503 -11.02 -12.32 11.76
CA THR A 503 -11.31 -12.73 13.15
C THR A 503 -10.04 -13.05 13.92
N ASP A 504 -9.06 -13.68 13.28
CA ASP A 504 -7.86 -14.19 13.94
C ASP A 504 -6.71 -13.18 13.97
N HIS A 505 -6.67 -12.25 13.02
CA HIS A 505 -5.49 -11.40 12.81
C HIS A 505 -5.73 -9.90 13.00
N PHE A 506 -6.98 -9.43 13.06
CA PHE A 506 -7.29 -8.01 13.17
C PHE A 506 -8.11 -7.67 14.42
N ASN A 507 -7.74 -6.59 15.12
CA ASN A 507 -8.50 -6.02 16.23
C ASN A 507 -8.13 -4.54 16.45
N LEU A 508 -8.73 -3.90 17.46
CA LEU A 508 -8.53 -2.48 17.77
C LEU A 508 -7.41 -2.19 18.80
N SER A 509 -6.67 -3.20 19.23
CA SER A 509 -5.55 -2.99 20.14
C SER A 509 -4.38 -2.30 19.42
N VAL A 510 -3.39 -1.82 20.19
CA VAL A 510 -2.18 -1.17 19.64
C VAL A 510 -1.40 -2.09 18.70
N SER A 511 -1.47 -3.41 18.90
CA SER A 511 -0.86 -4.44 18.04
C SER A 511 -1.94 -5.22 17.26
N GLY A 512 -3.02 -4.54 16.88
CA GLY A 512 -4.21 -5.13 16.29
C GLY A 512 -4.15 -5.38 14.78
N ILE A 513 -3.00 -5.21 14.15
CA ILE A 513 -2.74 -5.62 12.76
C ILE A 513 -1.73 -6.78 12.78
N PRO A 514 -1.77 -7.70 11.80
CA PRO A 514 -0.95 -8.91 11.82
C PRO A 514 0.56 -8.63 11.75
N GLY A 515 0.96 -7.63 10.97
CA GLY A 515 2.35 -7.29 10.72
C GLY A 515 2.56 -5.78 10.60
N ASN A 516 3.51 -5.38 9.76
CA ASN A 516 3.63 -3.98 9.38
C ASN A 516 2.36 -3.54 8.63
N ASP A 517 2.02 -2.25 8.65
CA ASP A 517 0.88 -1.76 7.87
C ASP A 517 1.23 -1.56 6.38
N ASP A 518 2.53 -1.54 6.07
CA ASP A 518 3.13 -1.45 4.73
C ASP A 518 2.43 -0.45 3.81
N SER A 519 2.49 0.81 4.24
CA SER A 519 1.87 1.94 3.52
C SER A 519 0.36 1.78 3.32
N GLY A 520 -0.33 1.15 4.28
CA GLY A 520 -1.77 0.91 4.22
C GLY A 520 -2.17 -0.37 3.48
N ALA A 521 -1.24 -1.25 3.10
CA ALA A 521 -1.55 -2.52 2.45
C ALA A 521 -2.41 -3.43 3.35
N MET A 522 -2.05 -3.59 4.62
CA MET A 522 -2.86 -4.37 5.58
C MET A 522 -4.22 -3.72 5.87
N GLY A 523 -4.26 -2.39 5.98
CA GLY A 523 -5.52 -1.64 6.05
C GLY A 523 -6.41 -1.90 4.82
N THR A 524 -5.85 -1.81 3.62
CA THR A 524 -6.56 -2.09 2.37
C THR A 524 -7.12 -3.50 2.33
N TRP A 525 -6.31 -4.50 2.71
CA TRP A 525 -6.74 -5.88 2.73
C TRP A 525 -7.89 -6.08 3.70
N ALA A 526 -7.78 -5.59 4.94
CA ALA A 526 -8.87 -5.64 5.91
C ALA A 526 -10.15 -4.96 5.39
N SER A 527 -10.04 -3.80 4.74
CA SER A 527 -11.19 -3.13 4.12
C SER A 527 -11.86 -4.02 3.07
N PHE A 528 -11.10 -4.62 2.15
CA PHE A 528 -11.64 -5.53 1.13
C PHE A 528 -12.34 -6.76 1.75
N LEU A 529 -11.70 -7.42 2.71
CA LEU A 529 -12.27 -8.56 3.44
C LEU A 529 -13.61 -8.20 4.12
N LEU A 530 -13.67 -7.03 4.77
CA LEU A 530 -14.89 -6.54 5.42
C LEU A 530 -15.99 -6.16 4.42
N LEU A 531 -15.62 -5.66 3.24
CA LEU A 531 -16.53 -5.37 2.14
C LEU A 531 -17.01 -6.64 1.42
N GLY A 532 -16.40 -7.80 1.68
CA GLY A 532 -16.71 -9.06 1.01
C GLY A 532 -16.19 -9.12 -0.43
N LEU A 533 -15.10 -8.40 -0.72
CA LEU A 533 -14.54 -8.28 -2.06
C LEU A 533 -13.02 -8.48 -2.01
N TYR A 534 -12.40 -8.86 -3.12
CA TYR A 534 -10.95 -8.80 -3.31
C TYR A 534 -10.61 -8.49 -4.76
N PRO A 535 -9.71 -7.54 -5.06
CA PRO A 535 -9.44 -7.15 -6.44
C PRO A 535 -8.54 -8.16 -7.16
N VAL A 536 -8.68 -8.24 -8.48
CA VAL A 536 -7.63 -8.75 -9.36
C VAL A 536 -7.03 -7.53 -10.08
N PRO A 537 -5.86 -7.02 -9.66
CA PRO A 537 -5.34 -5.74 -10.17
C PRO A 537 -5.10 -5.76 -11.68
N ALA A 538 -5.19 -4.58 -12.29
CA ALA A 538 -5.14 -4.38 -13.75
C ALA A 538 -6.24 -5.16 -14.50
N THR A 539 -7.38 -5.42 -13.84
CA THR A 539 -8.55 -6.04 -14.47
C THR A 539 -9.83 -5.32 -14.06
N ARG A 540 -10.94 -5.71 -14.70
CA ARG A 540 -12.28 -5.26 -14.34
C ARG A 540 -12.93 -6.11 -13.24
N GLN A 541 -12.22 -7.06 -12.64
CA GLN A 541 -12.83 -8.07 -11.76
C GLN A 541 -12.55 -7.79 -10.28
N TYR A 542 -13.60 -7.94 -9.46
CA TYR A 542 -13.48 -8.14 -8.01
C TYR A 542 -14.01 -9.53 -7.67
N LEU A 543 -13.18 -10.36 -7.06
CA LEU A 543 -13.59 -11.63 -6.49
C LEU A 543 -14.57 -11.39 -5.34
N LEU A 544 -15.62 -12.21 -5.30
CA LEU A 544 -16.75 -12.01 -4.40
C LEU A 544 -16.71 -13.00 -3.23
N SER A 545 -17.02 -12.46 -2.06
CA SER A 545 -17.45 -13.15 -0.84
C SER A 545 -18.74 -12.44 -0.35
N SER A 546 -19.04 -12.47 0.94
CA SER A 546 -20.13 -11.69 1.53
C SER A 546 -19.61 -10.56 2.41
N PRO A 547 -20.25 -9.37 2.40
CA PRO A 547 -19.86 -8.28 3.26
C PRO A 547 -20.14 -8.60 4.74
N TRP A 548 -19.42 -7.92 5.62
CA TRP A 548 -19.68 -7.90 7.07
C TRP A 548 -20.82 -6.95 7.47
N PHE A 549 -21.44 -6.30 6.50
CA PHE A 549 -22.49 -5.30 6.67
C PHE A 549 -23.71 -5.68 5.81
N PRO A 550 -24.95 -5.43 6.29
CA PRO A 550 -26.15 -5.68 5.50
C PRO A 550 -26.23 -4.79 4.25
N LYS A 551 -25.55 -3.64 4.25
CA LYS A 551 -25.49 -2.73 3.11
C LYS A 551 -24.17 -1.97 3.08
N VAL A 552 -23.61 -1.81 1.88
CA VAL A 552 -22.40 -1.03 1.60
C VAL A 552 -22.66 -0.15 0.37
N SER A 553 -22.29 1.13 0.41
CA SER A 553 -22.42 2.04 -0.74
C SER A 553 -21.06 2.66 -1.07
N PHE A 554 -20.74 2.78 -2.36
CA PHE A 554 -19.53 3.40 -2.89
C PHE A 554 -19.92 4.59 -3.76
N TYR A 555 -19.66 5.80 -3.29
CA TYR A 555 -19.78 7.01 -4.11
C TYR A 555 -18.49 7.24 -4.90
N ASN A 556 -18.62 7.30 -6.22
CA ASN A 556 -17.50 7.59 -7.11
C ASN A 556 -17.62 9.02 -7.67
N PRO A 557 -16.70 9.94 -7.33
CA PRO A 557 -16.81 11.33 -7.75
C PRO A 557 -16.55 11.57 -9.24
N VAL A 558 -15.91 10.63 -9.94
CA VAL A 558 -15.64 10.76 -11.40
C VAL A 558 -16.88 10.41 -12.21
N PHE A 559 -17.55 9.30 -11.87
CA PHE A 559 -18.80 8.92 -12.52
C PHE A 559 -20.02 9.67 -11.95
N ASN A 560 -19.85 10.32 -10.79
CA ASN A 560 -20.91 10.93 -10.00
C ASN A 560 -22.08 9.95 -9.77
N SER A 561 -21.73 8.72 -9.44
CA SER A 561 -22.66 7.60 -9.26
C SER A 561 -22.42 6.91 -7.91
N THR A 562 -23.40 6.14 -7.45
CA THR A 562 -23.28 5.36 -6.20
C THR A 562 -23.66 3.93 -6.47
N THR A 563 -22.70 3.01 -6.32
CA THR A 563 -22.98 1.58 -6.35
C THR A 563 -23.29 1.09 -4.95
N THR A 564 -24.35 0.32 -4.80
CA THR A 564 -24.79 -0.20 -3.51
C THR A 564 -24.82 -1.72 -3.53
N ILE A 565 -24.12 -2.36 -2.60
CA ILE A 565 -24.22 -3.80 -2.34
C ILE A 565 -25.17 -4.01 -1.16
N ILE A 566 -26.18 -4.87 -1.35
CA ILE A 566 -27.18 -5.22 -0.33
C ILE A 566 -27.08 -6.73 -0.06
N ALA A 567 -26.93 -7.10 1.20
CA ALA A 567 -26.87 -8.49 1.64
C ALA A 567 -28.23 -8.94 2.20
N ASN A 568 -29.07 -9.49 1.32
CA ASN A 568 -30.41 -9.95 1.66
C ASN A 568 -30.34 -11.21 2.53
N GLY A 569 -31.03 -11.19 3.67
CA GLY A 569 -30.97 -12.29 4.66
C GLY A 569 -29.81 -12.18 5.66
N PHE A 570 -29.18 -11.01 5.78
CA PHE A 570 -28.13 -10.77 6.77
C PHE A 570 -28.66 -10.91 8.21
N GLU A 571 -28.03 -11.78 9.01
CA GLU A 571 -28.36 -12.06 10.41
C GLU A 571 -27.22 -11.75 11.40
N GLY A 572 -26.22 -10.98 10.95
CA GLY A 572 -25.01 -10.66 11.73
C GLY A 572 -23.79 -11.48 11.30
N ASN A 573 -22.70 -11.34 12.05
CA ASN A 573 -21.42 -11.98 11.77
C ASN A 573 -21.10 -13.05 12.83
N PRO A 574 -21.45 -14.32 12.59
CA PRO A 574 -21.21 -15.40 13.54
C PRO A 574 -19.70 -15.69 13.68
N THR A 575 -19.24 -15.88 14.91
CA THR A 575 -17.81 -16.04 15.24
C THR A 575 -17.18 -17.32 14.70
N ASN A 576 -17.99 -18.33 14.35
CA ASN A 576 -17.51 -19.59 13.79
C ASN A 576 -17.51 -19.63 12.26
N GLY A 577 -17.80 -18.51 11.58
CA GLY A 577 -17.83 -18.46 10.12
C GLY A 577 -18.93 -19.33 9.49
N THR A 578 -19.99 -19.68 10.23
CA THR A 578 -21.13 -20.47 9.73
C THR A 578 -22.45 -19.78 10.05
N GLY A 579 -23.39 -19.76 9.10
CA GLY A 579 -24.68 -19.07 9.23
C GLY A 579 -25.11 -18.49 7.89
N GLN A 580 -26.09 -17.58 7.89
CA GLN A 580 -26.56 -16.89 6.68
C GLN A 580 -25.54 -15.85 6.20
N ILE A 581 -24.42 -16.33 5.67
CA ILE A 581 -23.30 -15.52 5.19
C ILE A 581 -22.85 -15.94 3.79
N PHE A 582 -23.35 -17.05 3.22
CA PHE A 582 -22.91 -17.52 1.92
C PHE A 582 -23.75 -16.90 0.80
N VAL A 583 -23.12 -16.49 -0.30
CA VAL A 583 -23.84 -15.88 -1.44
C VAL A 583 -24.44 -16.98 -2.31
N GLN A 584 -25.76 -17.09 -2.30
CA GLN A 584 -26.51 -18.06 -3.11
C GLN A 584 -26.76 -17.55 -4.53
N ASN A 585 -27.11 -16.28 -4.67
CA ASN A 585 -27.35 -15.64 -5.96
C ASN A 585 -26.99 -14.16 -5.89
N VAL A 586 -26.74 -13.59 -7.08
CA VAL A 586 -26.43 -12.19 -7.27
C VAL A 586 -27.38 -11.63 -8.32
N THR A 587 -27.92 -10.44 -8.07
CA THR A 587 -28.56 -9.63 -9.11
C THR A 587 -27.89 -8.27 -9.21
N ILE A 588 -27.85 -7.71 -10.42
CA ILE A 588 -27.36 -6.35 -10.68
C ILE A 588 -28.49 -5.59 -11.36
N ASN A 589 -28.98 -4.54 -10.71
CA ASN A 589 -30.17 -3.78 -11.12
C ASN A 589 -31.41 -4.65 -11.37
N GLY A 590 -31.57 -5.73 -10.59
CA GLY A 590 -32.67 -6.69 -10.69
C GLY A 590 -32.50 -7.77 -11.76
N GLU A 591 -31.43 -7.73 -12.57
CA GLU A 591 -31.10 -8.77 -13.54
C GLU A 591 -30.18 -9.82 -12.90
N ILE A 592 -30.41 -11.10 -13.21
CA ILE A 592 -29.59 -12.21 -12.69
C ILE A 592 -28.16 -12.06 -13.19
N TRP A 593 -27.21 -12.11 -12.27
CA TRP A 593 -25.78 -12.17 -12.57
C TRP A 593 -25.31 -13.63 -12.55
N ASN A 594 -24.49 -14.00 -13.52
CA ASN A 594 -24.14 -15.41 -13.77
C ASN A 594 -23.10 -15.98 -12.79
N SER A 595 -22.48 -15.15 -11.94
CA SER A 595 -21.44 -15.57 -11.02
C SER A 595 -21.72 -15.14 -9.58
N THR A 596 -21.49 -16.02 -8.61
CA THR A 596 -21.37 -15.68 -7.17
C THR A 596 -19.90 -15.55 -6.73
N CYS A 597 -18.95 -15.70 -7.66
CA CYS A 597 -17.51 -15.70 -7.39
C CYS A 597 -16.81 -14.41 -7.79
N TYR A 598 -17.44 -13.55 -8.60
CA TYR A 598 -16.89 -12.25 -8.97
C TYR A 598 -17.95 -11.24 -9.41
N LEU A 599 -17.59 -9.96 -9.37
CA LEU A 599 -18.32 -8.82 -9.92
C LEU A 599 -17.44 -8.09 -10.95
N ASP A 600 -18.08 -7.50 -11.96
CA ASP A 600 -17.39 -6.67 -12.97
C ASP A 600 -17.44 -5.17 -12.61
N TRP A 601 -16.38 -4.44 -12.97
CA TRP A 601 -16.24 -3.00 -12.84
C TRP A 601 -17.41 -2.22 -13.46
N SER A 602 -18.05 -2.76 -14.50
CA SER A 602 -19.22 -2.11 -15.13
C SER A 602 -20.34 -1.81 -14.14
N ALA A 603 -20.51 -2.63 -13.09
CA ALA A 603 -21.50 -2.38 -12.04
C ALA A 603 -21.14 -1.19 -11.14
N PHE A 604 -19.85 -0.93 -10.97
CA PHE A 604 -19.31 0.20 -10.20
C PHE A 604 -19.34 1.50 -11.02
N GLU A 605 -18.98 1.41 -12.30
CA GLU A 605 -19.06 2.49 -13.27
C GLU A 605 -20.49 3.03 -13.42
N ALA A 606 -21.48 2.12 -13.55
CA ALA A 606 -22.87 2.48 -13.74
C ALA A 606 -23.61 2.98 -12.48
N GLY A 607 -23.05 2.85 -11.28
CA GLY A 607 -23.77 3.13 -10.03
C GLY A 607 -24.88 2.12 -9.73
N ALA A 608 -24.62 0.82 -9.90
CA ALA A 608 -25.64 -0.22 -9.82
C ALA A 608 -26.09 -0.54 -8.39
N THR A 609 -27.29 -1.11 -8.26
CA THR A 609 -27.68 -1.87 -7.07
C THR A 609 -27.35 -3.34 -7.28
N ILE A 610 -26.49 -3.89 -6.41
CA ILE A 610 -26.04 -5.28 -6.42
C ILE A 610 -26.68 -5.96 -5.21
N GLU A 611 -27.54 -6.94 -5.44
CA GLU A 611 -28.20 -7.67 -4.36
C GLU A 611 -27.60 -9.07 -4.25
N LEU A 612 -27.12 -9.42 -3.06
CA LEU A 612 -26.59 -10.72 -2.70
C LEU A 612 -27.64 -11.44 -1.87
N GLN A 613 -28.22 -12.53 -2.35
CA GLN A 613 -29.06 -13.38 -1.52
C GLN A 613 -28.17 -14.29 -0.67
N LEU A 614 -28.23 -14.12 0.65
CA LEU A 614 -27.49 -14.96 1.58
C LEU A 614 -28.22 -16.27 1.88
N THR A 615 -27.45 -17.30 2.19
CA THR A 615 -27.88 -18.64 2.62
C THR A 615 -26.92 -19.19 3.67
N ASP A 616 -27.33 -20.25 4.37
CA ASP A 616 -26.52 -21.02 5.31
C ASP A 616 -25.83 -22.24 4.68
N ASP A 617 -26.05 -22.49 3.38
CA ASP A 617 -25.35 -23.53 2.64
C ASP A 617 -23.93 -23.12 2.22
N ALA A 618 -22.94 -23.69 2.89
CA ALA A 618 -21.52 -23.48 2.56
C ALA A 618 -21.09 -24.15 1.24
N ASN A 619 -21.92 -25.01 0.64
CA ASN A 619 -21.60 -25.71 -0.61
C ASN A 619 -22.10 -24.98 -1.86
N VAL A 620 -22.43 -23.69 -1.74
CA VAL A 620 -22.70 -22.83 -2.90
C VAL A 620 -21.54 -22.90 -3.90
N THR A 621 -21.90 -22.83 -5.18
CA THR A 621 -20.96 -22.83 -6.31
C THR A 621 -20.96 -21.46 -6.97
N CYS A 622 -20.00 -21.19 -7.85
CA CYS A 622 -19.92 -19.93 -8.58
C CYS A 622 -21.14 -19.69 -9.49
N GLY A 623 -21.85 -20.74 -9.90
CA GLY A 623 -22.92 -20.68 -10.88
C GLY A 623 -22.77 -21.76 -11.96
N ASP A 624 -23.63 -21.70 -12.97
CA ASP A 624 -23.67 -22.71 -14.03
C ASP A 624 -22.63 -22.47 -15.13
N GLY A 625 -21.79 -23.47 -15.35
CA GLY A 625 -20.84 -23.51 -16.47
C GLY A 625 -19.54 -22.72 -16.24
N PRO A 626 -18.60 -22.79 -17.20
CA PRO A 626 -17.25 -22.26 -17.03
C PRO A 626 -17.20 -20.73 -16.95
N GLN A 627 -18.21 -20.02 -17.46
CA GLN A 627 -18.31 -18.56 -17.44
C GLN A 627 -18.68 -18.01 -16.05
N ALA A 628 -19.11 -18.87 -15.13
CA ALA A 628 -19.37 -18.47 -13.75
C ALA A 628 -18.06 -18.36 -12.93
N LEU A 629 -16.99 -19.02 -13.35
CA LEU A 629 -15.69 -18.93 -12.68
C LEU A 629 -15.02 -17.59 -12.99
N PRO A 630 -14.19 -17.07 -12.07
CA PRO A 630 -13.45 -15.85 -12.34
C PRO A 630 -12.57 -15.99 -13.60
N PRO A 631 -12.51 -14.94 -14.45
CA PRO A 631 -11.70 -14.97 -15.66
C PRO A 631 -10.23 -15.34 -15.40
N SER A 632 -9.61 -16.02 -16.36
CA SER A 632 -8.19 -16.42 -16.33
C SER A 632 -7.60 -16.37 -17.73
N LEU A 633 -6.33 -15.98 -17.86
CA LEU A 633 -5.70 -15.80 -19.16
C LEU A 633 -5.71 -17.09 -20.01
N SER A 634 -5.42 -18.25 -19.41
CA SER A 634 -5.38 -19.54 -20.11
C SER A 634 -6.74 -20.01 -20.66
N THR A 635 -7.83 -19.45 -20.16
CA THR A 635 -9.20 -19.78 -20.59
C THR A 635 -9.79 -18.73 -21.53
N GLY A 636 -8.99 -17.77 -22.01
CA GLY A 636 -9.46 -16.64 -22.83
C GLY A 636 -10.21 -15.58 -22.01
N GLY A 637 -9.99 -15.53 -20.70
CA GLY A 637 -10.53 -14.50 -19.83
C GLY A 637 -9.79 -13.17 -20.01
N PHE A 638 -10.42 -12.09 -19.57
CA PHE A 638 -9.95 -10.71 -19.72
C PHE A 638 -9.82 -10.25 -21.19
N ASP A 639 -10.42 -10.98 -22.12
CA ASP A 639 -10.48 -10.65 -23.55
C ASP A 639 -11.57 -9.62 -23.88
#